data_AF-A0A562J7Y1-F1
#
_entry.id   AF-A0A562J7Y1-F1
#
_cell.length_a   1.000
_cell.length_b   1.000
_cell.length_c   1.000
_cell.angle_alpha   90.00
_cell.angle_beta   90.00
_cell.angle_gamma   90.00
#
_symmetry.space_group_name_H-M   'P 1'
#
loop_
_entity.id
_entity.type
_entity.pdbx_description
1 polymer ?
#
loop_
_entity_poly.entity_id
_entity_poly.type
_entity_poly.pdbx_seq_one_letter_code
_entity_poly.pdbx_strand_id
1 'polypeptide(L)'
;MKRLSKSFLSLTLSVVLLVGILFVGYPQTGQSKEKSKQEFDLILQGGTIIDGTGSKRYKADIGISDGNIQSIGNLDGASGKSEINVAGKIVSPGFIDMHSHADTDVLTTAKSSLTQGVTTEMISPDGGGPVDLSYMSELEEKGLAINVGSYIGFNSVWEEVVGYDDRRATSEEISDMQSLIETALQKGAWGVSAGLFYAPGNYAKIKEVIDVVSVAEKWRTNFPNHIRNENYHVLEATAETIEIGESAGIVPVITHMKVMGPSNWGKSLETIKMIQDANKRGTFAAADQYPYLASQTGLTAIVPQWIQDGGREEMLKRFADPAMRTQIEEEIHDTIASRVRDAGDVYFPTKQTTLGDIAAEQGVSPGEATMQILEREGNIRTIYFFGHQEDFERILKNPTTAIASDGGATVSSSTHPRRYGTKPRVLGKLVREDGLLSLEEAVQKMTGLPANIIGMVDRGFIAEGMVADITVFDADTVTDKATFDNPKQYAEGIEHVIIDGQFAIKNGEPTGVQVGKALERSYDMPSRPMSFNEAHKVSAKGQLVNDKAHGPKVNIMVEQNADQTQSKAKLQIIDKENNVHIKLDELGFLQTYKGWASFTGTVKLKHSEKSVPVLVTIDEEDPFTGKEAIRIKVGEDYQYSGTLKGKLKVD
;
A
#
# COMPACT_ATOMS: atom_id res chain seq x y z
N MET A 1 -33.85 -84.78 54.82
CA MET A 1 -32.69 -84.76 53.90
C MET A 1 -32.66 -83.40 53.25
N LYS A 2 -31.55 -82.66 53.32
CA LYS A 2 -31.35 -81.69 54.42
C LYS A 2 -31.47 -80.28 53.83
N ARG A 3 -32.15 -79.29 54.41
CA ARG A 3 -33.25 -79.15 55.38
C ARG A 3 -33.63 -77.66 55.23
N LEU A 4 -34.89 -77.34 54.92
CA LEU A 4 -35.84 -76.66 55.83
C LEU A 4 -35.52 -75.17 56.08
N SER A 5 -36.47 -74.23 56.22
CA SER A 5 -37.93 -74.18 56.10
C SER A 5 -38.37 -72.83 56.70
N LYS A 6 -39.51 -72.31 56.25
CA LYS A 6 -40.52 -71.55 57.06
C LYS A 6 -40.04 -70.21 57.65
N SER A 7 -40.87 -69.23 57.96
CA SER A 7 -42.27 -68.87 57.72
C SER A 7 -42.49 -67.52 58.44
N PHE A 8 -43.44 -66.73 57.98
CA PHE A 8 -44.39 -65.93 58.78
C PHE A 8 -43.90 -65.01 59.92
N LEU A 9 -44.17 -63.73 59.70
CA LEU A 9 -45.06 -62.86 60.51
C LEU A 9 -44.64 -62.40 61.92
N SER A 10 -44.69 -61.06 62.04
CA SER A 10 -45.35 -60.30 63.11
C SER A 10 -44.58 -59.91 64.38
N LEU A 11 -44.78 -58.62 64.69
CA LEU A 11 -44.90 -57.94 65.99
C LEU A 11 -43.66 -57.33 66.68
N THR A 12 -43.63 -56.00 66.55
CA THR A 12 -43.65 -54.98 67.62
C THR A 12 -42.53 -54.83 68.66
N LEU A 13 -42.18 -53.54 68.77
CA LEU A 13 -42.00 -52.71 69.97
C LEU A 13 -40.58 -52.41 70.45
N SER A 14 -40.20 -51.15 70.19
CA SER A 14 -39.56 -50.18 71.09
C SER A 14 -38.23 -50.54 71.74
N VAL A 15 -37.24 -49.62 71.62
CA VAL A 15 -36.65 -48.84 72.74
C VAL A 15 -35.46 -48.01 72.23
N VAL A 16 -35.63 -46.68 72.32
CA VAL A 16 -34.71 -45.66 72.90
C VAL A 16 -33.32 -45.39 72.28
N LEU A 17 -33.14 -44.09 71.95
CA LEU A 17 -31.95 -43.22 71.93
C LEU A 17 -30.62 -43.73 71.31
N LEU A 18 -30.04 -42.93 70.41
CA LEU A 18 -29.05 -41.90 70.77
C LEU A 18 -28.71 -41.04 69.53
N VAL A 19 -28.64 -39.72 69.74
CA VAL A 19 -28.19 -38.74 68.74
C VAL A 19 -26.66 -38.82 68.61
N GLY A 20 -26.18 -38.96 67.39
CA GLY A 20 -24.78 -38.78 67.02
C GLY A 20 -24.70 -38.24 65.59
N ILE A 21 -24.50 -36.93 65.45
CA ILE A 21 -24.28 -36.26 64.16
C ILE A 21 -22.87 -36.62 63.68
N LEU A 22 -22.79 -37.43 62.63
CA LEU A 22 -21.56 -37.67 61.86
C LEU A 22 -21.60 -36.79 60.60
N PHE A 23 -20.73 -35.78 60.56
CA PHE A 23 -20.40 -35.05 59.33
C PHE A 23 -19.61 -36.00 58.41
N VAL A 24 -20.25 -36.45 57.32
CA VAL A 24 -19.55 -37.09 56.20
C VAL A 24 -19.08 -35.99 55.27
N GLY A 25 -17.78 -35.73 55.27
CA GLY A 25 -17.14 -34.84 54.31
C GLY A 25 -17.18 -35.46 52.91
N TYR A 26 -17.90 -34.81 51.99
CA TYR A 26 -17.72 -35.04 50.55
C TYR A 26 -16.35 -34.49 50.13
N PRO A 27 -15.52 -35.23 49.39
CA PRO A 27 -14.34 -34.65 48.77
C PRO A 27 -14.81 -33.67 47.71
N GLN A 28 -14.51 -32.37 47.92
CA GLN A 28 -14.57 -31.39 46.84
C GLN A 28 -13.53 -31.79 45.81
N THR A 29 -13.97 -32.31 44.67
CA THR A 29 -13.18 -32.35 43.45
C THR A 29 -12.86 -30.90 43.11
N GLY A 30 -11.61 -30.51 43.35
CA GLY A 30 -11.09 -29.24 42.86
C GLY A 30 -11.22 -29.25 41.35
N GLN A 31 -12.17 -28.49 40.80
CA GLN A 31 -12.08 -28.02 39.44
C GLN A 31 -10.80 -27.20 39.37
N SER A 32 -9.73 -27.80 38.83
CA SER A 32 -8.66 -27.04 38.23
C SER A 32 -9.33 -26.07 37.25
N LYS A 33 -9.22 -24.77 37.50
CA LYS A 33 -9.47 -23.78 36.45
C LYS A 33 -8.51 -24.14 35.32
N GLU A 34 -8.99 -24.86 34.30
CA GLU A 34 -8.33 -24.85 33.01
C GLU A 34 -8.19 -23.38 32.64
N LYS A 35 -6.94 -22.89 32.55
CA LYS A 35 -6.68 -21.62 31.90
C LYS A 35 -7.26 -21.78 30.49
N SER A 36 -8.26 -20.98 30.12
CA SER A 36 -8.78 -20.97 28.75
C SER A 36 -7.59 -20.80 27.81
N LYS A 37 -7.32 -21.82 26.99
CA LYS A 37 -6.23 -21.78 26.01
C LYS A 37 -6.58 -20.69 25.01
N GLN A 38 -5.67 -19.75 24.77
CA GLN A 38 -5.91 -18.72 23.75
C GLN A 38 -5.89 -19.43 22.39
N GLU A 39 -7.03 -19.41 21.71
CA GLU A 39 -7.20 -20.05 20.39
C GLU A 39 -7.06 -19.02 19.27
N PHE A 40 -6.27 -19.37 18.25
CA PHE A 40 -6.05 -18.57 17.04
C PHE A 40 -6.45 -19.35 15.78
N ASP A 41 -6.71 -18.66 14.67
CA ASP A 41 -6.85 -19.30 13.36
C ASP A 41 -5.49 -19.77 12.83
N LEU A 42 -4.46 -18.95 13.00
CA LEU A 42 -3.10 -19.23 12.57
C LEU A 42 -2.10 -18.73 13.62
N ILE A 43 -1.10 -19.56 13.92
CA ILE A 43 0.09 -19.14 14.66
C ILE A 43 1.31 -19.30 13.75
N LEU A 44 2.09 -18.23 13.60
CA LEU A 44 3.43 -18.26 13.03
C LEU A 44 4.45 -18.34 14.18
N GLN A 45 5.20 -19.44 14.27
CA GLN A 45 6.07 -19.73 15.41
C GLN A 45 7.55 -19.46 15.10
N GLY A 46 8.24 -18.77 16.01
CA GLY A 46 9.69 -18.64 16.04
C GLY A 46 10.32 -17.72 14.98
N GLY A 47 9.52 -16.89 14.31
CA GLY A 47 9.97 -16.01 13.24
C GLY A 47 10.87 -14.87 13.71
N THR A 48 11.65 -14.30 12.78
CA THR A 48 12.33 -13.02 12.99
C THR A 48 11.51 -11.91 12.35
N ILE A 49 10.86 -11.10 13.17
CA ILE A 49 9.94 -10.04 12.74
C ILE A 49 10.72 -8.79 12.32
N ILE A 50 10.41 -8.29 11.13
CA ILE A 50 10.72 -6.93 10.68
C ILE A 50 9.39 -6.22 10.46
N ASP A 51 9.01 -5.35 11.37
CA ASP A 51 7.63 -4.86 11.51
C ASP A 51 7.24 -3.73 10.54
N GLY A 52 8.11 -3.34 9.62
CA GLY A 52 7.88 -2.25 8.66
C GLY A 52 8.16 -0.85 9.20
N THR A 53 8.54 -0.70 10.48
CA THR A 53 8.86 0.61 11.08
C THR A 53 10.25 1.11 10.73
N GLY A 54 11.15 0.23 10.26
CA GLY A 54 12.59 0.49 10.13
C GLY A 54 13.39 0.22 11.41
N SER A 55 12.73 -0.19 12.50
CA SER A 55 13.36 -0.55 13.77
C SER A 55 14.11 -1.88 13.67
N LYS A 56 14.93 -2.17 14.70
CA LYS A 56 15.66 -3.43 14.81
C LYS A 56 14.71 -4.63 14.86
N ARG A 57 15.01 -5.65 14.05
CA ARG A 57 14.28 -6.92 14.05
C ARG A 57 14.34 -7.67 15.38
N TYR A 58 13.30 -8.44 15.69
CA TYR A 58 13.15 -9.19 16.94
C TYR A 58 12.52 -10.57 16.71
N LYS A 59 12.66 -11.49 17.67
CA LYS A 59 12.02 -12.81 17.61
C LYS A 59 10.71 -12.82 18.37
N ALA A 60 9.65 -13.32 17.75
CA ALA A 60 8.36 -13.53 18.39
C ALA A 60 7.52 -14.49 17.53
N ASP A 61 6.46 -15.02 18.15
CA ASP A 61 5.35 -15.66 17.47
C ASP A 61 4.29 -14.61 17.11
N ILE A 62 3.49 -14.91 16.09
CA ILE A 62 2.33 -14.09 15.70
C ILE A 62 1.07 -14.96 15.73
N GLY A 63 0.09 -14.57 16.53
CA GLY A 63 -1.23 -15.17 16.57
C GLY A 63 -2.22 -14.35 15.76
N ILE A 64 -2.92 -15.00 14.84
CA ILE A 64 -3.86 -14.38 13.88
C ILE A 64 -5.24 -14.98 14.08
N SER A 65 -6.25 -14.13 14.14
CA SER A 65 -7.67 -14.53 14.20
C SER A 65 -8.54 -13.57 13.42
N ASP A 66 -9.56 -14.09 12.76
CA ASP A 66 -10.56 -13.32 12.02
C ASP A 66 -9.88 -12.26 11.11
N GLY A 67 -8.82 -12.68 10.41
CA GLY A 67 -8.05 -11.86 9.46
C GLY A 67 -7.05 -10.85 10.05
N ASN A 68 -6.96 -10.74 11.38
CA ASN A 68 -6.17 -9.70 12.05
C ASN A 68 -5.07 -10.28 12.94
N ILE A 69 -3.98 -9.52 13.11
CA ILE A 69 -2.91 -9.82 14.05
C ILE A 69 -3.45 -9.61 15.45
N GLN A 70 -3.67 -10.69 16.19
CA GLN A 70 -4.29 -10.63 17.51
C GLN A 70 -3.27 -10.58 18.64
N SER A 71 -2.11 -11.22 18.48
CA SER A 71 -1.05 -11.18 19.48
C SER A 71 0.33 -11.34 18.87
N ILE A 72 1.33 -10.66 19.44
CA ILE A 72 2.74 -10.79 19.07
C ILE A 72 3.54 -11.02 20.36
N GLY A 73 4.32 -12.10 20.42
CA GLY A 73 5.15 -12.37 21.59
C GLY A 73 5.48 -13.84 21.76
N ASN A 74 5.63 -14.29 23.01
CA ASN A 74 5.72 -15.71 23.31
C ASN A 74 4.30 -16.29 23.43
N LEU A 75 3.94 -17.20 22.53
CA LEU A 75 2.64 -17.87 22.52
C LEU A 75 2.70 -19.32 23.04
N ASP A 76 3.69 -19.62 23.89
CA ASP A 76 3.80 -20.89 24.61
C ASP A 76 2.48 -21.24 25.33
N GLY A 77 1.89 -22.37 24.96
CA GLY A 77 0.65 -22.86 25.53
C GLY A 77 -0.62 -22.28 24.92
N ALA A 78 -0.54 -21.37 23.94
CA ALA A 78 -1.66 -21.08 23.04
C ALA A 78 -1.88 -22.26 22.06
N SER A 79 -2.96 -22.20 21.27
CA SER A 79 -3.17 -23.13 20.16
C SER A 79 -3.75 -22.43 18.95
N GLY A 80 -3.30 -22.83 17.76
CA GLY A 80 -3.85 -22.38 16.48
C GLY A 80 -4.63 -23.50 15.79
N LYS A 81 -5.64 -23.18 14.97
CA LYS A 81 -6.19 -24.14 14.00
C LYS A 81 -5.13 -24.59 13.01
N SER A 82 -4.22 -23.68 12.67
CA SER A 82 -2.98 -23.94 11.95
C SER A 82 -1.79 -23.37 12.74
N GLU A 83 -0.72 -24.14 12.88
CA GLU A 83 0.52 -23.70 13.51
C GLU A 83 1.66 -23.95 12.53
N ILE A 84 2.36 -22.88 12.13
CA ILE A 84 3.40 -22.92 11.12
C ILE A 84 4.72 -22.47 11.76
N ASN A 85 5.71 -23.34 11.73
CA ASN A 85 7.06 -23.00 12.17
C ASN A 85 7.75 -22.18 11.08
N VAL A 86 8.09 -20.93 11.41
CA VAL A 86 8.81 -19.99 10.53
C VAL A 86 10.18 -19.62 11.12
N ALA A 87 10.73 -20.50 11.96
CA ALA A 87 12.06 -20.31 12.53
C ALA A 87 13.14 -20.22 11.43
N GLY A 88 14.04 -19.25 11.58
CA GLY A 88 15.07 -18.95 10.58
C GLY A 88 14.58 -18.10 9.41
N LYS A 89 13.28 -17.80 9.33
CA LYS A 89 12.69 -16.94 8.30
C LYS A 89 12.45 -15.53 8.82
N ILE A 90 12.34 -14.59 7.87
CA ILE A 90 11.87 -13.24 8.13
C ILE A 90 10.35 -13.23 8.01
N VAL A 91 9.70 -12.56 8.96
CA VAL A 91 8.27 -12.28 8.93
C VAL A 91 8.10 -10.77 8.84
N SER A 92 7.57 -10.28 7.72
CA SER A 92 7.35 -8.85 7.47
C SER A 92 5.88 -8.58 7.17
N PRO A 93 5.42 -7.31 7.22
CA PRO A 93 4.17 -6.95 6.57
C PRO A 93 4.23 -7.38 5.10
N GLY A 94 3.07 -7.64 4.53
CA GLY A 94 2.90 -7.86 3.09
C GLY A 94 3.42 -6.65 2.31
N PHE A 95 4.11 -6.90 1.19
CA PHE A 95 4.67 -5.80 0.42
C PHE A 95 3.57 -5.03 -0.30
N ILE A 96 3.65 -3.71 -0.21
CA ILE A 96 2.77 -2.77 -0.88
C ILE A 96 3.49 -2.28 -2.13
N ASP A 97 2.81 -2.40 -3.26
CA ASP A 97 3.25 -1.81 -4.52
C ASP A 97 2.37 -0.60 -4.84
N MET A 98 2.81 0.57 -4.39
CA MET A 98 2.07 1.82 -4.53
C MET A 98 2.06 2.39 -5.96
N HIS A 99 2.73 1.74 -6.90
CA HIS A 99 2.77 2.14 -8.30
C HIS A 99 2.68 0.89 -9.19
N SER A 100 1.46 0.50 -9.52
CA SER A 100 1.17 -0.71 -10.30
C SER A 100 0.42 -0.39 -11.59
N HIS A 101 0.92 -0.92 -12.71
CA HIS A 101 0.20 -0.97 -13.99
C HIS A 101 -0.38 -2.37 -14.21
N ALA A 102 -0.98 -2.98 -13.18
CA ALA A 102 -1.50 -4.35 -13.22
C ALA A 102 -2.40 -4.61 -14.43
N ASP A 103 -2.24 -5.79 -15.04
CA ASP A 103 -3.21 -6.31 -16.00
C ASP A 103 -4.43 -6.78 -15.19
N THR A 104 -5.51 -6.00 -15.15
CA THR A 104 -6.62 -6.22 -14.20
C THR A 104 -7.29 -7.59 -14.34
N ASP A 105 -7.30 -8.17 -15.54
CA ASP A 105 -7.85 -9.51 -15.80
C ASP A 105 -7.11 -10.65 -15.08
N VAL A 106 -5.85 -10.42 -14.66
CA VAL A 106 -5.03 -11.45 -14.02
C VAL A 106 -5.04 -11.36 -12.49
N LEU A 107 -5.71 -10.35 -11.92
CA LEU A 107 -5.77 -10.12 -10.48
C LEU A 107 -6.46 -11.24 -9.71
N THR A 108 -7.28 -12.06 -10.38
CA THR A 108 -7.87 -13.30 -9.85
C THR A 108 -6.83 -14.35 -9.42
N THR A 109 -5.59 -14.23 -9.91
CA THR A 109 -4.47 -15.11 -9.53
C THR A 109 -3.24 -14.34 -9.05
N ALA A 110 -3.00 -13.15 -9.60
CA ALA A 110 -1.89 -12.24 -9.29
C ALA A 110 -0.53 -12.94 -9.09
N LYS A 111 -0.27 -14.03 -9.83
CA LYS A 111 0.86 -14.93 -9.52
C LYS A 111 2.22 -14.21 -9.58
N SER A 112 2.41 -13.31 -10.54
CA SER A 112 3.65 -12.52 -10.64
C SER A 112 3.88 -11.65 -9.42
N SER A 113 2.83 -11.14 -8.79
CA SER A 113 2.89 -10.27 -7.61
C SER A 113 3.02 -11.07 -6.32
N LEU A 114 2.20 -12.11 -6.15
CA LEU A 114 2.25 -13.00 -4.98
C LEU A 114 3.62 -13.67 -4.82
N THR A 115 4.23 -14.14 -5.92
CA THR A 115 5.57 -14.75 -5.87
C THR A 115 6.68 -13.76 -5.49
N GLN A 116 6.39 -12.46 -5.51
CA GLN A 116 7.28 -11.42 -5.02
C GLN A 116 7.03 -11.03 -3.55
N GLY A 117 5.97 -11.54 -2.91
CA GLY A 117 5.52 -11.12 -1.57
C GLY A 117 4.56 -9.92 -1.56
N VAL A 118 4.03 -9.52 -2.73
CA VAL A 118 3.10 -8.40 -2.80
C VAL A 118 1.71 -8.85 -2.33
N THR A 119 1.15 -8.11 -1.37
CA THR A 119 -0.23 -8.31 -0.88
C THR A 119 -1.19 -7.21 -1.32
N THR A 120 -0.66 -6.07 -1.78
CA THR A 120 -1.45 -4.89 -2.11
C THR A 120 -0.85 -4.14 -3.30
N GLU A 121 -1.67 -3.80 -4.29
CA GLU A 121 -1.28 -2.98 -5.46
C GLU A 121 -2.16 -1.73 -5.59
N MET A 122 -1.55 -0.56 -5.80
CA MET A 122 -2.26 0.67 -6.18
C MET A 122 -2.20 0.83 -7.71
N ILE A 123 -3.36 0.71 -8.36
CA ILE A 123 -3.52 0.79 -9.81
C ILE A 123 -3.94 2.19 -10.26
N SER A 124 -3.98 2.41 -11.57
CA SER A 124 -4.24 3.70 -12.22
C SER A 124 -3.19 4.80 -11.89
N PRO A 125 -1.88 4.49 -11.84
CA PRO A 125 -0.85 5.51 -11.69
C PRO A 125 -0.69 6.33 -12.98
N ASP A 126 0.19 7.33 -12.95
CA ASP A 126 0.59 8.13 -14.11
C ASP A 126 -0.56 8.82 -14.86
N GLY A 127 -1.65 9.16 -14.15
CA GLY A 127 -2.76 9.94 -14.66
C GLY A 127 -3.77 9.17 -15.50
N GLY A 128 -3.57 7.87 -15.74
CA GLY A 128 -4.50 7.03 -16.49
C GLY A 128 -5.54 6.32 -15.61
N GLY A 129 -6.45 5.58 -16.25
CA GLY A 129 -7.44 4.73 -15.59
C GLY A 129 -8.89 5.18 -15.84
N PRO A 130 -9.90 4.35 -15.50
CA PRO A 130 -11.30 4.75 -15.60
C PRO A 130 -11.62 5.95 -14.69
N VAL A 131 -12.39 6.92 -15.21
CA VAL A 131 -12.83 8.10 -14.43
C VAL A 131 -13.88 7.72 -13.37
N ASP A 132 -14.75 6.76 -13.68
CA ASP A 132 -15.71 6.21 -12.70
C ASP A 132 -15.10 5.04 -11.93
N LEU A 133 -14.81 5.24 -10.64
CA LEU A 133 -14.27 4.18 -9.76
C LEU A 133 -15.23 3.03 -9.43
N SER A 134 -16.47 3.03 -9.93
CA SER A 134 -17.39 1.89 -9.75
C SER A 134 -16.83 0.56 -10.27
N TYR A 135 -15.89 0.61 -11.22
CA TYR A 135 -15.19 -0.58 -11.73
C TYR A 135 -14.43 -1.37 -10.64
N MET A 136 -14.06 -0.73 -9.53
CA MET A 136 -13.36 -1.40 -8.42
C MET A 136 -14.23 -2.48 -7.78
N SER A 137 -15.53 -2.24 -7.63
CA SER A 137 -16.47 -3.25 -7.15
C SER A 137 -16.61 -4.41 -8.16
N GLU A 138 -16.58 -4.13 -9.46
CA GLU A 138 -16.59 -5.18 -10.49
C GLU A 138 -15.33 -6.06 -10.44
N LEU A 139 -14.16 -5.47 -10.13
CA LEU A 139 -12.92 -6.23 -9.94
C LEU A 139 -13.00 -7.12 -8.72
N GLU A 140 -13.54 -6.63 -7.61
CA GLU A 140 -13.75 -7.42 -6.40
C GLU A 140 -14.74 -8.57 -6.62
N GLU A 141 -15.86 -8.32 -7.31
CA GLU A 141 -16.85 -9.34 -7.66
C GLU A 141 -16.29 -10.45 -8.55
N LYS A 142 -15.34 -10.13 -9.45
CA LYS A 142 -14.61 -11.12 -10.26
C LYS A 142 -13.65 -11.97 -9.42
N GLY A 143 -13.26 -11.50 -8.24
CA GLY A 143 -12.32 -12.13 -7.33
C GLY A 143 -10.92 -11.57 -7.43
N LEU A 144 -10.29 -11.33 -6.28
CA LEU A 144 -8.96 -10.75 -6.17
C LEU A 144 -8.04 -11.64 -5.33
N ALA A 145 -6.89 -12.03 -5.86
CA ALA A 145 -5.87 -12.78 -5.13
C ALA A 145 -5.02 -11.89 -4.21
N ILE A 146 -4.99 -10.58 -4.46
CA ILE A 146 -4.31 -9.54 -3.68
C ILE A 146 -5.25 -8.36 -3.45
N ASN A 147 -4.96 -7.52 -2.45
CA ASN A 147 -5.71 -6.28 -2.28
C ASN A 147 -5.37 -5.29 -3.41
N VAL A 148 -6.35 -4.49 -3.81
CA VAL A 148 -6.18 -3.50 -4.89
C VAL A 148 -6.84 -2.19 -4.51
N GLY A 149 -6.12 -1.08 -4.61
CA GLY A 149 -6.68 0.27 -4.53
C GLY A 149 -6.46 1.01 -5.84
N SER A 150 -7.26 2.04 -6.13
CA SER A 150 -7.10 2.86 -7.35
C SER A 150 -6.88 4.33 -7.02
N TYR A 151 -6.02 4.98 -7.79
CA TYR A 151 -6.03 6.42 -7.94
C TYR A 151 -7.14 6.87 -8.91
N ILE A 152 -7.49 8.15 -8.88
CA ILE A 152 -8.18 8.82 -9.99
C ILE A 152 -7.12 9.52 -10.86
N GLY A 153 -7.15 9.27 -12.17
CA GLY A 153 -6.15 9.78 -13.09
C GLY A 153 -6.48 11.18 -13.62
N PHE A 154 -5.60 12.15 -13.36
CA PHE A 154 -5.71 13.53 -13.88
C PHE A 154 -5.79 13.57 -15.40
N ASN A 155 -4.98 12.77 -16.11
CA ASN A 155 -4.98 12.77 -17.57
C ASN A 155 -6.30 12.23 -18.13
N SER A 156 -6.87 11.19 -17.52
CA SER A 156 -8.18 10.65 -17.91
C SER A 156 -9.32 11.63 -17.62
N VAL A 157 -9.28 12.34 -16.49
CA VAL A 157 -10.22 13.42 -16.17
C VAL A 157 -10.09 14.58 -17.16
N TRP A 158 -8.87 14.96 -17.52
CA TRP A 158 -8.60 15.99 -18.53
C TRP A 158 -9.10 15.58 -19.91
N GLU A 159 -8.86 14.34 -20.32
CA GLU A 159 -9.32 13.79 -21.60
C GLU A 159 -10.85 13.80 -21.69
N GLU A 160 -11.56 13.37 -20.64
CA GLU A 160 -13.02 13.30 -20.59
C GLU A 160 -13.67 14.69 -20.80
N VAL A 161 -13.05 15.75 -20.28
CA VAL A 161 -13.62 17.09 -20.27
C VAL A 161 -13.07 17.98 -21.39
N VAL A 162 -11.74 18.01 -21.56
CA VAL A 162 -11.05 18.93 -22.47
C VAL A 162 -10.74 18.25 -23.81
N GLY A 163 -10.45 16.95 -23.80
CA GLY A 163 -10.00 16.18 -24.96
C GLY A 163 -8.49 16.25 -25.20
N TYR A 164 -8.08 15.94 -26.43
CA TYR A 164 -6.66 15.84 -26.84
C TYR A 164 -6.06 17.14 -27.41
N ASP A 165 -6.83 18.22 -27.49
CA ASP A 165 -6.36 19.48 -28.04
C ASP A 165 -5.44 20.21 -27.05
N ASP A 166 -4.33 20.77 -27.53
CA ASP A 166 -3.49 21.69 -26.76
C ASP A 166 -4.15 23.08 -26.67
N ARG A 167 -5.17 23.16 -25.82
CA ARG A 167 -5.87 24.38 -25.46
C ARG A 167 -5.95 24.54 -23.96
N ARG A 168 -6.30 25.76 -23.52
CA ARG A 168 -6.55 26.02 -22.10
C ARG A 168 -7.95 25.55 -21.72
N ALA A 169 -8.07 25.01 -20.51
CA ALA A 169 -9.36 24.68 -19.95
C ALA A 169 -10.11 25.96 -19.57
N THR A 170 -11.41 25.99 -19.82
CA THR A 170 -12.31 27.03 -19.31
C THR A 170 -12.57 26.82 -17.82
N SER A 171 -13.10 27.85 -17.16
CA SER A 171 -13.48 27.74 -15.74
C SER A 171 -14.58 26.71 -15.48
N GLU A 172 -15.48 26.50 -16.45
CA GLU A 172 -16.53 25.46 -16.38
C GLU A 172 -15.91 24.07 -16.48
N GLU A 173 -15.02 23.85 -17.45
CA GLU A 173 -14.29 22.57 -17.59
C GLU A 173 -13.42 22.26 -16.36
N ILE A 174 -12.78 23.26 -15.74
CA ILE A 174 -12.06 23.07 -14.47
C ILE A 174 -13.02 22.61 -13.36
N SER A 175 -14.21 23.21 -13.27
CA SER A 175 -15.23 22.81 -12.29
C SER A 175 -15.74 21.39 -12.53
N ASP A 176 -15.90 20.99 -13.78
CA ASP A 176 -16.32 19.64 -14.15
C ASP A 176 -15.26 18.61 -13.76
N MET A 177 -13.97 18.90 -14.04
CA MET A 177 -12.85 18.05 -13.62
C MET A 177 -12.75 17.93 -12.10
N GLN A 178 -12.95 19.02 -11.35
CA GLN A 178 -13.01 18.99 -9.89
C GLN A 178 -14.14 18.09 -9.39
N SER A 179 -15.32 18.15 -10.02
CA SER A 179 -16.48 17.31 -9.65
C SER A 179 -16.20 15.82 -9.86
N LEU A 180 -15.53 15.46 -10.97
CA LEU A 180 -15.12 14.08 -11.25
C LEU A 180 -14.12 13.57 -10.21
N ILE A 181 -13.11 14.38 -9.87
CA ILE A 181 -12.11 14.05 -8.84
C ILE A 181 -12.78 13.91 -7.46
N GLU A 182 -13.65 14.85 -7.08
CA GLU A 182 -14.35 14.79 -5.79
C GLU A 182 -15.24 13.55 -5.69
N THR A 183 -15.96 13.21 -6.77
CA THR A 183 -16.77 11.99 -6.83
C THR A 183 -15.91 10.73 -6.68
N ALA A 184 -14.75 10.68 -7.33
CA ALA A 184 -13.84 9.55 -7.20
C ALA A 184 -13.26 9.43 -5.78
N LEU A 185 -12.90 10.55 -5.15
CA LEU A 185 -12.43 10.58 -3.76
C LEU A 185 -13.54 10.14 -2.79
N GLN A 186 -14.79 10.54 -3.02
CA GLN A 186 -15.96 10.04 -2.27
C GLN A 186 -16.17 8.53 -2.42
N LYS A 187 -15.81 7.96 -3.58
CA LYS A 187 -15.82 6.52 -3.85
C LYS A 187 -14.55 5.78 -3.40
N GLY A 188 -13.66 6.45 -2.68
CA GLY A 188 -12.51 5.80 -2.05
C GLY A 188 -11.19 5.85 -2.84
N ALA A 189 -11.04 6.77 -3.80
CA ALA A 189 -9.77 6.96 -4.51
C ALA A 189 -8.59 7.22 -3.54
N TRP A 190 -7.45 6.59 -3.80
CA TRP A 190 -6.25 6.66 -2.94
C TRP A 190 -5.41 7.94 -3.15
N GLY A 191 -5.82 8.81 -4.05
CA GLY A 191 -5.08 10.00 -4.48
C GLY A 191 -5.44 10.40 -5.91
N VAL A 192 -4.87 11.50 -6.37
CA VAL A 192 -5.03 11.98 -7.75
C VAL A 192 -3.71 11.75 -8.48
N SER A 193 -3.63 10.71 -9.30
CA SER A 193 -2.41 10.43 -10.06
C SER A 193 -2.32 11.35 -11.27
N ALA A 194 -1.12 11.65 -11.74
CA ALA A 194 -0.91 12.45 -12.94
C ALA A 194 0.22 11.88 -13.79
N GLY A 195 0.12 12.07 -15.09
CA GLY A 195 1.17 11.78 -16.05
C GLY A 195 1.43 12.99 -16.89
N LEU A 196 2.01 14.03 -16.29
CA LEU A 196 2.26 15.30 -16.97
C LEU A 196 3.27 15.15 -18.13
N PHE A 197 3.96 14.01 -18.24
CA PHE A 197 4.73 13.66 -19.43
C PHE A 197 3.88 13.26 -20.64
N TYR A 198 2.68 12.69 -20.42
CA TYR A 198 1.85 12.15 -21.49
C TYR A 198 0.78 13.14 -21.95
N ALA A 199 0.51 13.19 -23.25
CA ALA A 199 -0.71 13.81 -23.76
C ALA A 199 -1.96 13.04 -23.26
N PRO A 200 -3.08 13.73 -22.95
CA PRO A 200 -3.25 15.18 -23.04
C PRO A 200 -2.79 15.97 -21.80
N GLY A 201 -2.49 15.30 -20.68
CA GLY A 201 -2.09 15.97 -19.43
C GLY A 201 -0.84 16.87 -19.56
N ASN A 202 0.04 16.57 -20.52
CA ASN A 202 1.21 17.38 -20.84
C ASN A 202 0.88 18.81 -21.29
N TYR A 203 -0.35 19.06 -21.77
CA TYR A 203 -0.74 20.40 -22.19
C TYR A 203 -1.08 21.30 -21.01
N ALA A 204 -1.57 20.77 -19.90
CA ALA A 204 -1.99 21.55 -18.73
C ALA A 204 -0.82 22.37 -18.16
N LYS A 205 -1.05 23.66 -17.87
CA LYS A 205 -0.08 24.50 -17.13
C LYS A 205 -0.18 24.23 -15.63
N ILE A 206 0.89 24.53 -14.91
CA ILE A 206 0.97 24.39 -13.44
C ILE A 206 -0.29 24.90 -12.74
N LYS A 207 -0.73 26.12 -13.07
CA LYS A 207 -1.94 26.71 -12.47
C LYS A 207 -3.21 25.90 -12.73
N GLU A 208 -3.40 25.38 -13.94
CA GLU A 208 -4.58 24.57 -14.26
C GLU A 208 -4.55 23.24 -13.51
N VAL A 209 -3.37 22.62 -13.39
CA VAL A 209 -3.22 21.41 -12.57
C VAL A 209 -3.57 21.72 -11.11
N ILE A 210 -3.02 22.79 -10.54
CA ILE A 210 -3.34 23.24 -9.16
C ILE A 210 -4.83 23.47 -8.99
N ASP A 211 -5.45 24.25 -9.89
CA ASP A 211 -6.88 24.58 -9.82
C ASP A 211 -7.70 23.28 -9.78
N VAL A 212 -7.42 22.32 -10.68
CA VAL A 212 -8.14 21.04 -10.76
C VAL A 212 -7.94 20.18 -9.52
N VAL A 213 -6.70 19.99 -9.06
CA VAL A 213 -6.41 19.04 -7.96
C VAL A 213 -6.64 19.62 -6.56
N SER A 214 -6.82 20.94 -6.42
CA SER A 214 -7.07 21.61 -5.13
C SER A 214 -8.33 21.12 -4.41
N VAL A 215 -9.31 20.54 -5.12
CA VAL A 215 -10.49 19.91 -4.50
C VAL A 215 -10.10 18.75 -3.56
N ALA A 216 -8.91 18.18 -3.75
CA ALA A 216 -8.37 17.09 -2.93
C ALA A 216 -7.74 17.54 -1.60
N GLU A 217 -7.61 18.85 -1.32
CA GLU A 217 -6.99 19.38 -0.10
C GLU A 217 -7.63 18.79 1.17
N LYS A 218 -8.96 18.89 1.28
CA LYS A 218 -9.73 18.38 2.44
C LYS A 218 -9.64 16.87 2.59
N TRP A 219 -9.29 16.17 1.52
CA TRP A 219 -9.11 14.73 1.55
C TRP A 219 -7.78 14.33 2.15
N ARG A 220 -6.81 15.25 2.30
CA ARG A 220 -5.46 15.00 2.88
C ARG A 220 -4.74 13.84 2.19
N THR A 221 -4.84 13.79 0.88
CA THR A 221 -4.33 12.69 0.05
C THR A 221 -3.01 13.07 -0.64
N ASN A 222 -2.56 12.21 -1.55
CA ASN A 222 -1.32 12.35 -2.32
C ASN A 222 -1.57 12.64 -3.80
N PHE A 223 -0.53 13.16 -4.45
CA PHE A 223 -0.44 13.48 -5.87
C PHE A 223 0.76 12.75 -6.49
N PRO A 224 0.62 11.44 -6.83
CA PRO A 224 1.64 10.69 -7.53
C PRO A 224 1.70 11.11 -8.99
N ASN A 225 2.83 11.71 -9.36
CA ASN A 225 3.01 12.30 -10.68
C ASN A 225 4.21 11.71 -11.42
N HIS A 226 3.94 11.15 -12.60
CA HIS A 226 4.95 11.00 -13.64
C HIS A 226 5.25 12.38 -14.20
N ILE A 227 6.35 12.94 -13.69
CA ILE A 227 6.75 14.32 -13.91
C ILE A 227 6.91 14.63 -15.39
N ARG A 228 6.65 15.89 -15.77
CA ARG A 228 6.58 16.35 -17.17
C ARG A 228 7.81 16.02 -18.02
N ASN A 229 8.98 15.91 -17.39
CA ASN A 229 10.22 15.57 -18.06
C ASN A 229 11.17 14.85 -17.09
N GLU A 230 11.81 13.77 -17.56
CA GLU A 230 12.73 12.95 -16.76
C GLU A 230 14.19 13.05 -17.24
N ASN A 231 14.46 13.93 -18.22
CA ASN A 231 15.77 14.12 -18.85
C ASN A 231 16.25 15.57 -18.75
N TYR A 232 16.21 16.36 -19.84
CA TYR A 232 16.81 17.71 -19.87
C TYR A 232 16.22 18.64 -18.81
N HIS A 233 14.91 18.59 -18.62
CA HIS A 233 14.13 19.46 -17.73
C HIS A 233 13.68 18.76 -16.44
N VAL A 234 14.41 17.73 -16.01
CA VAL A 234 14.06 16.95 -14.80
C VAL A 234 14.01 17.81 -13.53
N LEU A 235 14.82 18.87 -13.45
CA LEU A 235 14.84 19.77 -12.29
C LEU A 235 13.56 20.62 -12.24
N GLU A 236 13.18 21.19 -13.38
CA GLU A 236 11.98 22.00 -13.55
C GLU A 236 10.72 21.17 -13.32
N ALA A 237 10.67 19.94 -13.86
CA ALA A 237 9.54 19.03 -13.67
C ALA A 237 9.42 18.52 -12.22
N THR A 238 10.54 18.32 -11.53
CA THR A 238 10.55 18.00 -10.09
C THR A 238 10.02 19.18 -9.28
N ALA A 239 10.49 20.40 -9.57
CA ALA A 239 10.02 21.62 -8.91
C ALA A 239 8.52 21.86 -9.14
N GLU A 240 8.03 21.65 -10.38
CA GLU A 240 6.61 21.74 -10.73
C GLU A 240 5.74 20.82 -9.86
N THR A 241 6.15 19.56 -9.68
CA THR A 241 5.37 18.60 -8.88
C THR A 241 5.30 19.02 -7.41
N ILE A 242 6.41 19.51 -6.87
CA ILE A 242 6.46 20.04 -5.50
C ILE A 242 5.57 21.29 -5.37
N GLU A 243 5.64 22.22 -6.32
CA GLU A 243 4.82 23.44 -6.34
C GLU A 243 3.32 23.11 -6.40
N ILE A 244 2.93 22.13 -7.22
CA ILE A 244 1.54 21.67 -7.31
C ILE A 244 1.08 21.13 -5.95
N GLY A 245 1.84 20.22 -5.34
CA GLY A 245 1.49 19.64 -4.04
C GLY A 245 1.40 20.70 -2.93
N GLU A 246 2.37 21.61 -2.87
CA GLU A 246 2.40 22.71 -1.89
C GLU A 246 1.19 23.64 -2.06
N SER A 247 0.85 24.01 -3.30
CA SER A 247 -0.21 24.97 -3.60
C SER A 247 -1.62 24.37 -3.45
N ALA A 248 -1.76 23.08 -3.75
CA ALA A 248 -3.04 22.36 -3.64
C ALA A 248 -3.26 21.71 -2.27
N GLY A 249 -2.27 21.76 -1.36
CA GLY A 249 -2.40 21.19 -0.02
C GLY A 249 -2.42 19.66 0.02
N ILE A 250 -1.78 19.01 -0.94
CA ILE A 250 -1.70 17.54 -1.07
C ILE A 250 -0.25 17.07 -1.15
N VAL A 251 0.02 15.83 -0.74
CA VAL A 251 1.39 15.28 -0.67
C VAL A 251 1.95 15.03 -2.08
N PRO A 252 2.98 15.75 -2.56
CA PRO A 252 3.55 15.50 -3.87
C PRO A 252 4.42 14.24 -3.84
N VAL A 253 4.17 13.32 -4.78
CA VAL A 253 4.94 12.08 -4.93
C VAL A 253 5.54 12.02 -6.34
N ILE A 254 6.86 12.10 -6.44
CA ILE A 254 7.56 11.92 -7.71
C ILE A 254 7.61 10.42 -8.00
N THR A 255 6.78 9.96 -8.92
CA THR A 255 6.73 8.53 -9.21
C THR A 255 7.97 8.08 -9.97
N HIS A 256 8.33 6.80 -9.79
CA HIS A 256 9.43 6.09 -10.45
C HIS A 256 10.66 6.98 -10.69
N MET A 257 11.08 7.72 -9.67
CA MET A 257 12.02 8.81 -9.74
C MET A 257 13.33 8.35 -10.39
N LYS A 258 13.75 9.10 -11.41
CA LYS A 258 14.92 8.77 -12.23
C LYS A 258 15.49 10.01 -12.88
N VAL A 259 16.70 9.85 -13.42
CA VAL A 259 17.37 10.83 -14.28
C VAL A 259 17.82 10.08 -15.53
N MET A 260 17.22 10.42 -16.67
CA MET A 260 17.40 9.68 -17.91
C MET A 260 18.45 10.32 -18.83
N GLY A 261 19.33 9.48 -19.37
CA GLY A 261 20.28 9.83 -20.42
C GLY A 261 21.61 10.46 -19.93
N PRO A 262 22.74 10.20 -20.62
CA PRO A 262 24.08 10.59 -20.16
C PRO A 262 24.28 12.08 -19.88
N SER A 263 23.62 12.95 -20.66
CA SER A 263 23.70 14.41 -20.49
C SER A 263 23.05 14.91 -19.19
N ASN A 264 22.27 14.07 -18.52
CA ASN A 264 21.50 14.43 -17.34
C ASN A 264 22.02 13.77 -16.06
N TRP A 265 22.81 12.70 -16.19
CA TRP A 265 23.37 11.97 -15.05
C TRP A 265 24.07 12.91 -14.07
N GLY A 266 23.85 12.68 -12.77
CA GLY A 266 24.30 13.60 -11.72
C GLY A 266 23.21 14.52 -11.18
N LYS A 267 22.18 14.84 -11.98
CA LYS A 267 21.07 15.73 -11.56
C LYS A 267 20.26 15.18 -10.38
N SER A 268 20.39 13.89 -10.02
CA SER A 268 19.62 13.34 -8.90
C SER A 268 20.00 13.96 -7.55
N LEU A 269 21.22 14.50 -7.43
CA LEU A 269 21.62 15.29 -6.25
C LEU A 269 20.67 16.45 -5.99
N GLU A 270 20.34 17.19 -7.04
CA GLU A 270 19.53 18.40 -6.93
C GLU A 270 18.05 18.05 -6.76
N THR A 271 17.54 17.06 -7.48
CA THR A 271 16.14 16.61 -7.31
C THR A 271 15.89 16.06 -5.91
N ILE A 272 16.83 15.31 -5.33
CA ILE A 272 16.73 14.82 -3.94
C ILE A 272 16.78 16.00 -2.96
N LYS A 273 17.68 16.97 -3.21
CA LYS A 273 17.76 18.18 -2.39
C LYS A 273 16.44 18.96 -2.39
N MET A 274 15.76 19.07 -3.54
CA MET A 274 14.45 19.72 -3.64
C MET A 274 13.40 19.01 -2.76
N ILE A 275 13.33 17.67 -2.81
CA ILE A 275 12.45 16.86 -1.94
C ILE A 275 12.77 17.11 -0.46
N GLN A 276 14.04 17.05 -0.08
CA GLN A 276 14.48 17.28 1.29
C GLN A 276 14.15 18.69 1.79
N ASP A 277 14.30 19.70 0.95
CA ASP A 277 14.00 21.07 1.31
C ASP A 277 12.49 21.33 1.41
N ALA A 278 11.66 20.70 0.56
CA ALA A 278 10.20 20.70 0.73
C ALA A 278 9.79 20.04 2.06
N ASN A 279 10.45 18.94 2.43
CA ASN A 279 10.19 18.24 3.70
C ASN A 279 10.52 19.10 4.92
N LYS A 280 11.66 19.79 4.90
CA LYS A 280 12.03 20.74 5.98
C LYS A 280 11.01 21.88 6.16
N ARG A 281 10.28 22.24 5.10
CA ARG A 281 9.25 23.29 5.14
C ARG A 281 7.84 22.77 5.47
N GLY A 282 7.65 21.45 5.60
CA GLY A 282 6.41 20.84 6.12
C GLY A 282 5.44 20.28 5.07
N THR A 283 5.85 20.21 3.80
CA THR A 283 5.06 19.68 2.68
C THR A 283 4.96 18.15 2.69
N PHE A 284 6.03 17.47 3.12
CA PHE A 284 6.23 16.03 2.94
C PHE A 284 6.13 15.57 1.47
N ALA A 285 7.11 15.96 0.66
CA ALA A 285 7.39 15.37 -0.64
C ALA A 285 8.02 13.97 -0.52
N ALA A 286 7.54 13.05 -1.35
CA ALA A 286 8.02 11.67 -1.42
C ALA A 286 8.34 11.25 -2.86
N ALA A 287 8.89 10.05 -3.01
CA ALA A 287 9.14 9.43 -4.29
C ALA A 287 8.94 7.92 -4.21
N ASP A 288 8.84 7.27 -5.36
CA ASP A 288 9.04 5.82 -5.48
C ASP A 288 10.08 5.50 -6.56
N GLN A 289 10.66 4.30 -6.53
CA GLN A 289 11.62 3.83 -7.54
C GLN A 289 11.58 2.30 -7.69
N TYR A 290 11.74 1.80 -8.92
CA TYR A 290 12.01 0.39 -9.21
C TYR A 290 13.52 0.09 -9.32
N PRO A 291 13.98 -1.13 -8.97
CA PRO A 291 15.39 -1.50 -8.88
C PRO A 291 16.06 -1.84 -10.24
N TYR A 292 15.85 -1.01 -11.26
CA TYR A 292 16.35 -1.22 -12.62
C TYR A 292 16.79 0.09 -13.28
N LEU A 293 17.81 0.00 -14.13
CA LEU A 293 18.35 1.09 -14.94
C LEU A 293 17.67 1.21 -16.32
N ALA A 294 16.47 0.65 -16.46
CA ALA A 294 15.67 0.71 -17.66
C ALA A 294 14.20 0.94 -17.32
N SER A 295 13.51 1.71 -18.14
CA SER A 295 12.08 1.99 -18.01
C SER A 295 11.29 1.24 -19.07
N GLN A 296 9.96 1.18 -18.93
CA GLN A 296 9.09 0.67 -19.98
C GLN A 296 7.87 1.57 -20.16
N THR A 297 7.62 2.03 -21.39
CA THR A 297 6.41 2.80 -21.75
C THR A 297 6.10 2.61 -23.24
N GLY A 298 5.17 3.38 -23.81
CA GLY A 298 4.90 3.39 -25.25
C GLY A 298 6.04 3.99 -26.08
N LEU A 299 6.10 3.65 -27.37
CA LEU A 299 7.01 4.24 -28.34
C LEU A 299 6.73 5.75 -28.57
N THR A 300 5.51 6.23 -28.32
CA THR A 300 5.20 7.67 -28.40
C THR A 300 5.98 8.52 -27.39
N ALA A 301 6.62 7.92 -26.39
CA ALA A 301 7.46 8.63 -25.42
C ALA A 301 8.73 9.27 -26.04
N ILE A 302 9.12 8.88 -27.25
CA ILE A 302 10.22 9.54 -27.99
C ILE A 302 9.71 10.49 -29.09
N VAL A 303 8.39 10.64 -29.23
CA VAL A 303 7.78 11.57 -30.17
C VAL A 303 7.58 12.93 -29.49
N PRO A 304 7.95 14.05 -30.13
CA PRO A 304 7.72 15.38 -29.59
C PRO A 304 6.27 15.61 -29.18
N GLN A 305 6.05 16.30 -28.06
CA GLN A 305 4.70 16.43 -27.49
C GLN A 305 3.75 17.21 -28.41
N TRP A 306 4.21 18.26 -29.08
CA TRP A 306 3.39 19.07 -30.01
C TRP A 306 2.87 18.27 -31.20
N ILE A 307 3.49 17.14 -31.52
CA ILE A 307 3.05 16.25 -32.60
C ILE A 307 1.83 15.43 -32.20
N GLN A 308 1.64 15.21 -30.90
CA GLN A 308 0.55 14.41 -30.33
C GLN A 308 -0.73 15.25 -30.07
N ASP A 309 -0.69 16.56 -30.34
CA ASP A 309 -1.84 17.48 -30.24
C ASP A 309 -3.00 17.04 -31.15
N GLY A 310 -4.23 17.00 -30.62
CA GLY A 310 -5.39 16.46 -31.34
C GLY A 310 -5.40 14.93 -31.47
N GLY A 311 -4.46 14.25 -30.80
CA GLY A 311 -4.42 12.80 -30.69
C GLY A 311 -3.85 12.08 -31.91
N ARG A 312 -4.10 10.77 -31.99
CA ARG A 312 -3.43 9.89 -32.96
C ARG A 312 -3.71 10.26 -34.42
N GLU A 313 -4.95 10.62 -34.75
CA GLU A 313 -5.29 10.92 -36.15
C GLU A 313 -4.54 12.16 -36.66
N GLU A 314 -4.49 13.23 -35.86
CA GLU A 314 -3.73 14.43 -36.20
C GLU A 314 -2.23 14.17 -36.22
N MET A 315 -1.71 13.39 -35.27
CA MET A 315 -0.31 12.94 -35.29
C MET A 315 0.06 12.26 -36.61
N LEU A 316 -0.78 11.32 -37.10
CA LEU A 316 -0.53 10.64 -38.37
C LEU A 316 -0.63 11.58 -39.58
N LYS A 317 -1.50 12.59 -39.54
CA LYS A 317 -1.55 13.64 -40.57
C LYS A 317 -0.25 14.46 -40.59
N ARG A 318 0.30 14.80 -39.42
CA ARG A 318 1.61 15.49 -39.31
C ARG A 318 2.75 14.63 -39.84
N PHE A 319 2.74 13.32 -39.60
CA PHE A 319 3.73 12.39 -40.19
C PHE A 319 3.66 12.33 -41.72
N ALA A 320 2.48 12.53 -42.31
CA ALA A 320 2.28 12.49 -43.76
C ALA A 320 2.72 13.79 -44.47
N ASP A 321 2.90 14.90 -43.74
CA ASP A 321 3.43 16.14 -44.29
C ASP A 321 4.96 16.06 -44.45
N PRO A 322 5.53 16.22 -45.66
CA PRO A 322 6.97 16.02 -45.87
C PRO A 322 7.88 16.99 -45.10
N ALA A 323 7.43 18.23 -44.90
CA ALA A 323 8.23 19.23 -44.19
C ALA A 323 8.23 18.94 -42.68
N MET A 324 7.05 18.64 -42.12
CA MET A 324 6.93 18.24 -40.72
C MET A 324 7.65 16.92 -40.47
N ARG A 325 7.52 15.92 -41.34
CA ARG A 325 8.19 14.63 -41.19
C ARG A 325 9.70 14.76 -40.97
N THR A 326 10.35 15.62 -41.75
CA THR A 326 11.80 15.88 -41.62
C THR A 326 12.13 16.48 -40.25
N GLN A 327 11.35 17.47 -39.80
CA GLN A 327 11.53 18.07 -38.47
C GLN A 327 11.28 17.05 -37.35
N ILE A 328 10.25 16.23 -37.48
CA ILE A 328 9.89 15.19 -36.50
C ILE A 328 10.99 14.15 -36.38
N GLU A 329 11.56 13.73 -37.51
CA GLU A 329 12.68 12.79 -37.55
C GLU A 329 13.87 13.32 -36.73
N GLU A 330 14.24 14.59 -36.92
CA GLU A 330 15.31 15.26 -36.17
C GLU A 330 14.99 15.37 -34.68
N GLU A 331 13.78 15.80 -34.31
CA GLU A 331 13.39 15.95 -32.91
C GLU A 331 13.25 14.59 -32.18
N ILE A 332 12.85 13.51 -32.88
CA ILE A 332 12.89 12.15 -32.32
C ILE A 332 14.34 11.75 -32.06
N HIS A 333 15.27 12.03 -32.98
CA HIS A 333 16.69 11.76 -32.78
C HIS A 333 17.23 12.45 -31.51
N ASP A 334 16.94 13.73 -31.33
CA ASP A 334 17.32 14.49 -30.13
C ASP A 334 16.68 13.93 -28.85
N THR A 335 15.42 13.49 -28.94
CA THR A 335 14.72 12.87 -27.81
C THR A 335 15.37 11.53 -27.42
N ILE A 336 15.77 10.70 -28.38
CA ILE A 336 16.52 9.47 -28.13
C ILE A 336 17.85 9.79 -27.43
N ALA A 337 18.65 10.70 -27.99
CA ALA A 337 19.98 11.05 -27.45
C ALA A 337 19.93 11.66 -26.04
N SER A 338 18.80 12.28 -25.67
CA SER A 338 18.61 12.89 -24.35
C SER A 338 18.04 11.94 -23.31
N ARG A 339 17.24 10.95 -23.73
CA ARG A 339 16.55 10.00 -22.85
C ARG A 339 17.39 8.74 -22.61
N VAL A 340 18.12 8.30 -23.63
CA VAL A 340 19.03 7.15 -23.62
C VAL A 340 20.34 7.55 -24.31
N ARG A 341 21.23 6.63 -24.67
CA ARG A 341 22.44 6.98 -25.45
C ARG A 341 22.14 7.09 -26.93
N ASP A 342 21.53 6.05 -27.48
CA ASP A 342 21.20 5.92 -28.89
C ASP A 342 20.04 4.92 -29.09
N ALA A 343 19.65 4.69 -30.35
CA ALA A 343 18.54 3.82 -30.69
C ALA A 343 18.76 2.33 -30.35
N GLY A 344 19.99 1.90 -30.07
CA GLY A 344 20.30 0.56 -29.55
C GLY A 344 19.82 0.36 -28.10
N ASP A 345 19.67 1.44 -27.34
CA ASP A 345 19.11 1.41 -25.97
C ASP A 345 17.56 1.49 -25.96
N VAL A 346 16.91 1.44 -27.13
CA VAL A 346 15.45 1.40 -27.31
C VAL A 346 15.05 -0.01 -27.76
N TYR A 347 14.55 -0.83 -26.84
CA TYR A 347 14.31 -2.25 -27.07
C TYR A 347 12.82 -2.59 -27.13
N PHE A 348 12.44 -3.47 -28.05
CA PHE A 348 11.07 -3.94 -28.24
C PHE A 348 10.92 -5.38 -27.73
N PRO A 349 10.36 -5.61 -26.51
CA PRO A 349 10.24 -6.96 -25.95
C PRO A 349 9.39 -7.92 -26.77
N THR A 350 8.43 -7.40 -27.54
CA THR A 350 7.56 -8.19 -28.44
C THR A 350 8.27 -8.63 -29.71
N LYS A 351 9.33 -7.92 -30.13
CA LYS A 351 10.11 -8.19 -31.33
C LYS A 351 11.50 -8.78 -31.03
N GLN A 352 11.94 -8.70 -29.79
CA GLN A 352 13.28 -9.10 -29.33
C GLN A 352 14.41 -8.45 -30.14
N THR A 353 14.26 -7.15 -30.43
CA THR A 353 15.23 -6.37 -31.19
C THR A 353 15.22 -4.91 -30.73
N THR A 354 16.18 -4.12 -31.18
CA THR A 354 16.30 -2.69 -30.86
C THR A 354 15.78 -1.82 -32.02
N LEU A 355 15.45 -0.56 -31.72
CA LEU A 355 15.14 0.44 -32.75
C LEU A 355 16.33 0.68 -33.67
N GLY A 356 17.55 0.64 -33.12
CA GLY A 356 18.78 0.77 -33.90
C GLY A 356 18.93 -0.34 -34.95
N ASP A 357 18.65 -1.59 -34.58
CA ASP A 357 18.71 -2.73 -35.49
C ASP A 357 17.62 -2.64 -36.57
N ILE A 358 16.39 -2.26 -36.19
CA ILE A 358 15.29 -2.05 -37.14
C ILE A 358 15.64 -0.96 -38.16
N ALA A 359 16.18 0.18 -37.70
CA ALA A 359 16.57 1.29 -38.56
C ALA A 359 17.69 0.88 -39.53
N ALA A 360 18.70 0.14 -39.03
CA ALA A 360 19.80 -0.37 -39.83
C ALA A 360 19.33 -1.37 -40.90
N GLU A 361 18.43 -2.31 -40.55
CA GLU A 361 17.86 -3.28 -41.48
C GLU A 361 17.05 -2.61 -42.61
N GLN A 362 16.30 -1.56 -42.26
CA GLN A 362 15.48 -0.80 -43.21
C GLN A 362 16.27 0.21 -44.04
N GLY A 363 17.50 0.55 -43.64
CA GLY A 363 18.31 1.58 -44.28
C GLY A 363 17.76 3.00 -44.09
N VAL A 364 17.11 3.26 -42.96
CA VAL A 364 16.53 4.58 -42.59
C VAL A 364 17.08 5.05 -41.24
N SER A 365 16.79 6.30 -40.85
CA SER A 365 17.18 6.79 -39.53
C SER A 365 16.29 6.18 -38.43
N PRO A 366 16.73 6.21 -37.16
CA PRO A 366 15.87 5.83 -36.04
C PRO A 366 14.58 6.65 -35.92
N GLY A 367 14.61 7.94 -36.29
CA GLY A 367 13.43 8.80 -36.29
C GLY A 367 12.40 8.36 -37.33
N GLU A 368 12.86 8.07 -38.54
CA GLU A 368 12.02 7.55 -39.62
C GLU A 368 11.46 6.16 -39.28
N ALA A 369 12.29 5.25 -38.77
CA ALA A 369 11.85 3.94 -38.30
C ALA A 369 10.77 4.04 -37.21
N THR A 370 10.92 4.99 -36.28
CA THR A 370 9.93 5.26 -35.22
C THR A 370 8.58 5.65 -35.82
N MET A 371 8.56 6.60 -36.76
CA MET A 371 7.33 7.02 -37.43
C MET A 371 6.68 5.86 -38.20
N GLN A 372 7.46 5.08 -38.95
CA GLN A 372 6.94 3.92 -39.70
C GLN A 372 6.31 2.86 -38.78
N ILE A 373 6.91 2.60 -37.61
CA ILE A 373 6.34 1.68 -36.61
C ILE A 373 5.02 2.25 -36.08
N LEU A 374 4.97 3.53 -35.72
CA LEU A 374 3.76 4.17 -35.18
C LEU A 374 2.61 4.23 -36.18
N GLU A 375 2.92 4.38 -37.47
CA GLU A 375 1.95 4.33 -38.58
C GLU A 375 1.34 2.93 -38.74
N ARG A 376 2.18 1.88 -38.72
CA ARG A 376 1.76 0.50 -39.06
C ARG A 376 1.25 -0.30 -37.87
N GLU A 377 1.88 -0.14 -36.72
CA GLU A 377 1.69 -0.99 -35.55
C GLU A 377 1.14 -0.23 -34.34
N GLY A 378 1.18 1.11 -34.37
CA GLY A 378 0.72 1.94 -33.27
C GLY A 378 1.72 2.05 -32.12
N ASN A 379 1.21 2.43 -30.94
CA ASN A 379 2.04 2.72 -29.78
C ASN A 379 2.44 1.43 -29.04
N ILE A 380 3.53 0.79 -29.48
CA ILE A 380 4.00 -0.47 -28.90
C ILE A 380 4.82 -0.26 -27.62
N ARG A 381 4.68 -1.19 -26.67
CA ARG A 381 5.46 -1.16 -25.41
C ARG A 381 6.95 -1.37 -25.71
N THR A 382 7.76 -0.47 -25.17
CA THR A 382 9.19 -0.31 -25.47
C THR A 382 9.96 -0.11 -24.17
N ILE A 383 11.12 -0.75 -24.06
CA ILE A 383 12.05 -0.61 -22.94
C ILE A 383 13.13 0.40 -23.31
N TYR A 384 13.45 1.31 -22.40
CA TYR A 384 14.46 2.35 -22.58
C TYR A 384 15.58 2.16 -21.56
N PHE A 385 16.78 1.80 -22.01
CA PHE A 385 17.96 1.65 -21.14
C PHE A 385 18.62 3.01 -20.90
N PHE A 386 18.24 3.65 -19.78
CA PHE A 386 18.59 5.05 -19.51
C PHE A 386 19.69 5.24 -18.46
N GLY A 387 19.91 4.22 -17.64
CA GLY A 387 20.30 4.44 -16.25
C GLY A 387 21.79 4.65 -15.98
N HIS A 388 22.02 5.25 -14.82
CA HIS A 388 23.30 5.54 -14.19
C HIS A 388 23.23 5.03 -12.76
N GLN A 389 24.19 4.18 -12.39
CA GLN A 389 24.16 3.45 -11.12
C GLN A 389 24.18 4.40 -9.92
N GLU A 390 24.98 5.45 -9.97
CA GLU A 390 25.12 6.42 -8.88
C GLU A 390 23.85 7.26 -8.69
N ASP A 391 23.12 7.60 -9.76
CA ASP A 391 21.83 8.29 -9.63
C ASP A 391 20.79 7.38 -9.00
N PHE A 392 20.73 6.12 -9.44
CA PHE A 392 19.84 5.10 -8.90
C PHE A 392 20.07 4.92 -7.38
N GLU A 393 21.31 4.68 -6.97
CA GLU A 393 21.64 4.45 -5.56
C GLU A 393 21.32 5.66 -4.67
N ARG A 394 21.58 6.88 -5.16
CA ARG A 394 21.27 8.10 -4.41
C ARG A 394 19.77 8.26 -4.18
N ILE A 395 18.96 8.04 -5.23
CA ILE A 395 17.50 8.14 -5.15
C ILE A 395 16.97 7.07 -4.21
N LEU A 396 17.43 5.83 -4.32
CA LEU A 396 17.00 4.72 -3.48
C LEU A 396 17.32 4.97 -1.99
N LYS A 397 18.49 5.51 -1.68
CA LYS A 397 18.93 5.84 -0.30
C LYS A 397 18.21 7.04 0.31
N ASN A 398 17.48 7.84 -0.47
CA ASN A 398 16.72 8.94 0.10
C ASN A 398 15.60 8.38 1.03
N PRO A 399 15.45 8.89 2.28
CA PRO A 399 14.53 8.30 3.25
C PRO A 399 13.06 8.30 2.84
N THR A 400 12.65 9.22 1.98
CA THR A 400 11.26 9.34 1.49
C THR A 400 11.04 8.70 0.12
N THR A 401 11.98 7.87 -0.33
CA THR A 401 11.83 7.06 -1.55
C THR A 401 11.37 5.65 -1.20
N ALA A 402 10.13 5.30 -1.58
CA ALA A 402 9.59 3.96 -1.52
C ALA A 402 10.06 3.09 -2.69
N ILE A 403 9.87 1.78 -2.58
CA ILE A 403 10.11 0.85 -3.68
C ILE A 403 8.77 0.46 -4.28
N ALA A 404 8.59 0.74 -5.56
CA ALA A 404 7.42 0.34 -6.33
C ALA A 404 7.85 -0.28 -7.67
N SER A 405 7.01 -1.12 -8.28
CA SER A 405 7.42 -1.90 -9.45
C SER A 405 7.27 -1.16 -10.77
N ASP A 406 6.33 -0.20 -10.86
CA ASP A 406 5.88 0.37 -12.15
C ASP A 406 5.44 -0.75 -13.13
N GLY A 407 4.95 -1.85 -12.57
CA GLY A 407 4.75 -3.10 -13.28
C GLY A 407 3.40 -3.71 -12.97
N GLY A 408 3.24 -4.17 -11.73
CA GLY A 408 2.02 -4.85 -11.29
C GLY A 408 1.84 -6.26 -11.82
N ALA A 409 0.72 -6.87 -11.44
CA ALA A 409 0.34 -8.23 -11.82
C ALA A 409 0.29 -8.42 -13.35
N THR A 410 0.86 -9.52 -13.85
CA THR A 410 0.89 -9.83 -15.29
C THR A 410 1.05 -11.33 -15.56
N VAL A 411 0.69 -11.72 -16.78
CA VAL A 411 1.06 -13.01 -17.38
C VAL A 411 1.89 -12.86 -18.65
N SER A 412 2.23 -11.62 -19.05
CA SER A 412 2.98 -11.33 -20.26
C SER A 412 4.41 -11.86 -20.18
N SER A 413 4.88 -12.45 -21.28
CA SER A 413 6.28 -12.85 -21.49
C SER A 413 7.09 -11.83 -22.30
N SER A 414 6.47 -10.73 -22.73
CA SER A 414 7.09 -9.67 -23.50
C SER A 414 6.94 -8.36 -22.75
N THR A 415 7.61 -8.27 -21.60
CA THR A 415 7.52 -7.15 -20.66
C THR A 415 8.85 -6.88 -19.98
N HIS A 416 8.94 -5.80 -19.22
CA HIS A 416 10.11 -5.52 -18.39
C HIS A 416 10.19 -6.48 -17.19
N PRO A 417 11.38 -6.98 -16.80
CA PRO A 417 11.55 -7.93 -15.68
C PRO A 417 11.02 -7.42 -14.33
N ARG A 418 10.89 -6.10 -14.18
CA ARG A 418 10.26 -5.45 -13.00
C ARG A 418 8.89 -5.99 -12.62
N ARG A 419 8.09 -6.51 -13.57
CA ARG A 419 6.77 -7.11 -13.27
C ARG A 419 6.85 -8.45 -12.53
N TYR A 420 8.03 -9.08 -12.49
CA TYR A 420 8.23 -10.40 -11.87
C TYR A 420 9.31 -10.42 -10.79
N GLY A 421 10.16 -9.40 -10.69
CA GLY A 421 11.36 -9.43 -9.84
C GLY A 421 11.60 -8.25 -8.91
N THR A 422 10.78 -7.20 -8.91
CA THR A 422 11.06 -5.96 -8.16
C THR A 422 11.40 -6.19 -6.68
N LYS A 423 10.51 -6.78 -5.89
CA LYS A 423 10.72 -6.90 -4.43
C LYS A 423 11.84 -7.91 -4.10
N PRO A 424 11.90 -9.10 -4.75
CA PRO A 424 12.98 -10.07 -4.52
C PRO A 424 14.35 -9.59 -5.00
N ARG A 425 14.41 -8.73 -6.03
CA ARG A 425 15.66 -8.07 -6.44
C ARG A 425 16.20 -7.13 -5.37
N VAL A 426 15.32 -6.40 -4.69
CA VAL A 426 15.75 -5.55 -3.57
C VAL A 426 16.33 -6.42 -2.46
N LEU A 427 15.63 -7.47 -2.04
CA LEU A 427 16.04 -8.32 -0.93
C LEU A 427 17.29 -9.15 -1.24
N GLY A 428 17.36 -9.73 -2.43
CA GLY A 428 18.49 -10.56 -2.86
C GLY A 428 19.66 -9.72 -3.32
N LYS A 429 19.48 -8.96 -4.39
CA LYS A 429 20.58 -8.20 -4.99
C LYS A 429 20.96 -6.99 -4.15
N LEU A 430 20.01 -6.08 -3.86
CA LEU A 430 20.38 -4.79 -3.26
C LEU A 430 20.73 -4.89 -1.76
N VAL A 431 20.11 -5.80 -1.01
CA VAL A 431 20.40 -6.01 0.41
C VAL A 431 21.50 -7.03 0.61
N ARG A 432 21.31 -8.29 0.18
CA ARG A 432 22.25 -9.39 0.50
C ARG A 432 23.55 -9.31 -0.30
N GLU A 433 23.49 -9.02 -1.61
CA GLU A 433 24.67 -9.06 -2.48
C GLU A 433 25.43 -7.73 -2.51
N ASP A 434 24.74 -6.62 -2.74
CA ASP A 434 25.35 -5.30 -2.90
C ASP A 434 25.53 -4.56 -1.56
N GLY A 435 24.80 -4.94 -0.50
CA GLY A 435 24.84 -4.25 0.79
C GLY A 435 24.37 -2.79 0.75
N LEU A 436 23.55 -2.44 -0.24
CA LEU A 436 23.12 -1.08 -0.53
C LEU A 436 22.11 -0.53 0.49
N LEU A 437 21.26 -1.41 1.00
CA LEU A 437 20.27 -1.14 2.04
C LEU A 437 20.41 -2.18 3.15
N SER A 438 20.04 -1.82 4.38
CA SER A 438 19.76 -2.84 5.39
C SER A 438 18.48 -3.60 5.06
N LEU A 439 18.32 -4.81 5.61
CA LEU A 439 17.10 -5.59 5.39
C LEU A 439 15.87 -4.90 5.99
N GLU A 440 16.04 -4.29 7.17
CA GLU A 440 15.00 -3.52 7.86
C GLU A 440 14.57 -2.28 7.05
N GLU A 441 15.53 -1.56 6.45
CA GLU A 441 15.25 -0.42 5.56
C GLU A 441 14.55 -0.86 4.26
N ALA A 442 14.98 -1.96 3.66
CA ALA A 442 14.34 -2.50 2.47
C ALA A 442 12.87 -2.89 2.74
N VAL A 443 12.60 -3.59 3.84
CA VAL A 443 11.23 -3.93 4.25
C VAL A 443 10.43 -2.65 4.51
N GLN A 444 10.98 -1.68 5.24
CA GLN A 444 10.31 -0.39 5.49
C GLN A 444 9.91 0.30 4.17
N LYS A 445 10.82 0.36 3.20
CA LYS A 445 10.60 0.95 1.86
C LYS A 445 9.57 0.21 1.00
N MET A 446 9.20 -1.01 1.37
CA MET A 446 8.20 -1.84 0.68
C MET A 446 6.91 -2.04 1.49
N THR A 447 6.82 -1.50 2.71
CA THR A 447 5.70 -1.73 3.65
C THR A 447 5.24 -0.42 4.33
N GLY A 448 5.85 -0.06 5.45
CA GLY A 448 5.43 1.08 6.26
C GLY A 448 5.58 2.44 5.56
N LEU A 449 6.62 2.61 4.75
CA LEU A 449 6.82 3.83 3.96
C LEU A 449 5.72 4.04 2.90
N PRO A 450 5.47 3.10 1.97
CA PRO A 450 4.37 3.24 1.02
C PRO A 450 3.01 3.37 1.73
N ALA A 451 2.77 2.64 2.84
CA ALA A 451 1.53 2.79 3.62
C ALA A 451 1.32 4.24 4.11
N ASN A 452 2.35 4.89 4.67
CA ASN A 452 2.25 6.28 5.11
C ASN A 452 2.12 7.28 3.96
N ILE A 453 2.81 7.06 2.83
CA ILE A 453 2.71 7.93 1.66
C ILE A 453 1.29 7.93 1.09
N ILE A 454 0.66 6.76 0.94
CA ILE A 454 -0.69 6.65 0.37
C ILE A 454 -1.82 6.85 1.40
N GLY A 455 -1.48 6.80 2.69
CA GLY A 455 -2.38 7.07 3.80
C GLY A 455 -2.95 5.84 4.52
N MET A 456 -2.56 4.61 4.17
CA MET A 456 -3.03 3.39 4.86
C MET A 456 -2.78 3.43 6.37
N VAL A 457 -3.76 3.03 7.17
CA VAL A 457 -3.66 3.09 8.66
C VAL A 457 -3.72 1.72 9.34
N ASP A 458 -4.24 0.70 8.65
CA ASP A 458 -4.51 -0.64 9.17
C ASP A 458 -3.61 -1.75 8.58
N ARG A 459 -2.71 -1.38 7.66
CA ARG A 459 -1.77 -2.24 6.94
C ARG A 459 -0.39 -1.59 6.84
N GLY A 460 0.59 -2.38 6.40
CA GLY A 460 1.97 -1.93 6.19
C GLY A 460 2.87 -2.06 7.43
N PHE A 461 2.35 -2.53 8.56
CA PHE A 461 3.11 -2.85 9.77
C PHE A 461 2.68 -4.18 10.38
N ILE A 462 3.56 -4.78 11.19
CA ILE A 462 3.20 -5.89 12.08
C ILE A 462 2.92 -5.29 13.46
N ALA A 463 1.64 -5.14 13.78
CA ALA A 463 1.18 -4.66 15.07
C ALA A 463 -0.19 -5.27 15.42
N GLU A 464 -0.49 -5.40 16.71
CA GLU A 464 -1.78 -5.93 17.14
C GLU A 464 -2.95 -5.07 16.64
N GLY A 465 -4.01 -5.73 16.19
CA GLY A 465 -5.20 -5.11 15.60
C GLY A 465 -5.07 -4.73 14.13
N MET A 466 -3.89 -4.82 13.52
CA MET A 466 -3.74 -4.64 12.08
C MET A 466 -4.21 -5.87 11.31
N VAL A 467 -4.59 -5.65 10.05
CA VAL A 467 -4.92 -6.74 9.15
C VAL A 467 -3.68 -7.59 8.91
N ALA A 468 -3.85 -8.92 8.93
CA ALA A 468 -2.77 -9.89 8.77
C ALA A 468 -2.39 -10.07 7.29
N ASP A 469 -1.87 -9.00 6.69
CA ASP A 469 -1.11 -9.06 5.45
C ASP A 469 0.37 -9.26 5.78
N ILE A 470 0.90 -10.45 5.52
CA ILE A 470 2.22 -10.87 5.98
C ILE A 470 2.96 -11.57 4.84
N THR A 471 4.25 -11.25 4.69
CA THR A 471 5.17 -12.02 3.83
C THR A 471 6.21 -12.70 4.70
N VAL A 472 6.36 -14.01 4.50
CA VAL A 472 7.41 -14.82 5.12
C VAL A 472 8.39 -15.24 4.04
N PHE A 473 9.66 -14.92 4.24
CA PHE A 473 10.70 -15.20 3.25
C PHE A 473 12.03 -15.58 3.90
N ASP A 474 12.85 -16.27 3.11
CA ASP A 474 14.21 -16.62 3.49
C ASP A 474 15.17 -15.54 2.98
N ALA A 475 15.76 -14.78 3.90
CA ALA A 475 16.69 -13.70 3.54
C ALA A 475 17.96 -14.22 2.83
N ASP A 476 18.36 -15.46 3.08
CA ASP A 476 19.57 -16.04 2.50
C ASP A 476 19.34 -16.50 1.06
N THR A 477 18.09 -16.80 0.66
CA THR A 477 17.79 -17.37 -0.67
C THR A 477 16.88 -16.52 -1.56
N VAL A 478 16.16 -15.53 -1.02
CA VAL A 478 15.24 -14.70 -1.83
C VAL A 478 15.94 -14.03 -3.00
N THR A 479 15.38 -14.14 -4.21
CA THR A 479 16.01 -13.63 -5.44
C THR A 479 15.01 -13.48 -6.59
N ASP A 480 15.22 -12.47 -7.43
CA ASP A 480 14.58 -12.34 -8.73
C ASP A 480 15.21 -13.28 -9.77
N LYS A 481 14.38 -13.88 -10.63
CA LYS A 481 14.85 -14.66 -11.78
C LYS A 481 14.64 -13.95 -13.11
N ALA A 482 13.77 -12.95 -13.14
CA ALA A 482 13.36 -12.28 -14.37
C ALA A 482 14.51 -11.49 -14.98
N THR A 483 14.73 -11.68 -16.28
CA THR A 483 15.75 -10.97 -17.07
C THR A 483 15.09 -10.21 -18.23
N PHE A 484 15.82 -9.36 -18.92
CA PHE A 484 15.29 -8.67 -20.10
C PHE A 484 14.97 -9.63 -21.25
N ASP A 485 15.78 -10.68 -21.43
CA ASP A 485 15.61 -11.70 -22.46
C ASP A 485 14.50 -12.69 -22.12
N ASN A 486 14.35 -13.01 -20.83
CA ASN A 486 13.32 -13.90 -20.32
C ASN A 486 12.62 -13.27 -19.09
N PRO A 487 11.67 -12.35 -19.30
CA PRO A 487 11.09 -11.59 -18.20
C PRO A 487 10.07 -12.40 -17.39
N LYS A 488 9.42 -13.41 -17.98
CA LYS A 488 8.44 -14.27 -17.29
C LYS A 488 9.11 -15.38 -16.50
N GLN A 489 9.83 -14.99 -15.47
CA GLN A 489 10.41 -15.91 -14.49
C GLN A 489 9.99 -15.46 -13.10
N TYR A 490 9.20 -16.31 -12.41
CA TYR A 490 8.78 -16.04 -11.04
C TYR A 490 9.99 -16.04 -10.10
N ALA A 491 9.93 -15.19 -9.09
CA ALA A 491 10.96 -15.12 -8.06
C ALA A 491 10.94 -16.35 -7.15
N GLU A 492 12.05 -16.54 -6.43
CA GLU A 492 12.24 -17.64 -5.47
C GLU A 492 12.49 -17.08 -4.05
N GLY A 493 12.24 -17.91 -3.03
CA GLY A 493 12.54 -17.61 -1.63
C GLY A 493 11.45 -16.88 -0.83
N ILE A 494 10.32 -16.55 -1.47
CA ILE A 494 9.06 -16.21 -0.77
C ILE A 494 8.37 -17.52 -0.39
N GLU A 495 8.23 -17.78 0.91
CA GLU A 495 7.74 -19.06 1.43
C GLU A 495 6.24 -19.02 1.75
N HIS A 496 5.79 -17.94 2.37
CA HIS A 496 4.37 -17.70 2.62
C HIS A 496 4.00 -16.26 2.31
N VAL A 497 2.80 -16.10 1.77
CA VAL A 497 2.12 -14.81 1.65
C VAL A 497 0.73 -15.01 2.23
N ILE A 498 0.41 -14.20 3.22
CA ILE A 498 -0.83 -14.23 3.97
C ILE A 498 -1.54 -12.91 3.67
N ILE A 499 -2.81 -12.98 3.28
CA ILE A 499 -3.65 -11.83 2.98
C ILE A 499 -4.93 -11.99 3.77
N ASP A 500 -5.25 -10.99 4.57
CA ASP A 500 -6.40 -11.03 5.49
C ASP A 500 -6.43 -12.35 6.32
N GLY A 501 -5.25 -12.75 6.82
CA GLY A 501 -5.05 -13.95 7.65
C GLY A 501 -5.08 -15.29 6.90
N GLN A 502 -5.25 -15.31 5.58
CA GLN A 502 -5.32 -16.54 4.77
C GLN A 502 -4.10 -16.70 3.85
N PHE A 503 -3.61 -17.92 3.68
CA PHE A 503 -2.46 -18.20 2.80
C PHE A 503 -2.82 -18.01 1.32
N ALA A 504 -2.30 -16.97 0.68
CA ALA A 504 -2.28 -16.80 -0.77
C ALA A 504 -1.10 -17.55 -1.43
N ILE A 505 0.06 -17.58 -0.76
CA ILE A 505 1.17 -18.51 -1.04
C ILE A 505 1.39 -19.37 0.21
N LYS A 506 1.51 -20.69 0.05
CA LYS A 506 1.90 -21.61 1.12
C LYS A 506 3.02 -22.53 0.65
N ASN A 507 4.13 -22.56 1.37
CA ASN A 507 5.31 -23.36 1.03
C ASN A 507 5.84 -23.05 -0.39
N GLY A 508 5.83 -21.78 -0.79
CA GLY A 508 6.26 -21.31 -2.11
C GLY A 508 5.23 -21.45 -3.24
N GLU A 509 4.09 -22.11 -2.99
CA GLU A 509 3.08 -22.35 -4.03
C GLU A 509 1.81 -21.50 -3.83
N PRO A 510 1.25 -20.89 -4.90
CA PRO A 510 -0.04 -20.24 -4.83
C PRO A 510 -1.17 -21.22 -4.48
N THR A 511 -2.03 -20.81 -3.54
CA THR A 511 -3.16 -21.64 -3.09
C THR A 511 -4.40 -21.47 -3.96
N GLY A 512 -4.47 -20.39 -4.74
CA GLY A 512 -5.61 -20.03 -5.57
C GLY A 512 -6.74 -19.32 -4.81
N VAL A 513 -6.54 -18.95 -3.55
CA VAL A 513 -7.55 -18.16 -2.82
C VAL A 513 -7.70 -16.76 -3.42
N GLN A 514 -8.92 -16.24 -3.38
CA GLN A 514 -9.27 -14.90 -3.85
C GLN A 514 -9.81 -14.08 -2.66
N VAL A 515 -8.91 -13.78 -1.74
CA VAL A 515 -9.21 -13.14 -0.44
C VAL A 515 -8.83 -11.66 -0.40
N GLY A 516 -8.22 -11.16 -1.48
CA GLY A 516 -7.93 -9.75 -1.66
C GLY A 516 -9.22 -8.94 -1.77
N LYS A 517 -9.13 -7.66 -1.41
CA LYS A 517 -10.25 -6.72 -1.41
C LYS A 517 -10.00 -5.53 -2.32
N ALA A 518 -11.07 -4.95 -2.85
CA ALA A 518 -11.00 -3.60 -3.38
C ALA A 518 -10.92 -2.64 -2.18
N LEU A 519 -9.76 -2.01 -2.01
CA LEU A 519 -9.51 -1.12 -0.89
C LEU A 519 -10.00 0.29 -1.22
N GLU A 520 -10.74 0.87 -0.29
CA GLU A 520 -11.20 2.26 -0.34
C GLU A 520 -10.45 3.10 0.68
N ARG A 521 -10.17 4.36 0.32
CA ARG A 521 -9.57 5.35 1.20
C ARG A 521 -10.60 6.35 1.71
N SER A 522 -10.55 6.68 2.99
CA SER A 522 -11.32 7.79 3.57
C SER A 522 -10.45 9.02 3.90
N TYR A 523 -11.05 10.19 4.04
CA TYR A 523 -10.34 11.45 4.33
C TYR A 523 -9.68 11.50 5.73
N ASP A 524 -10.03 10.57 6.62
CA ASP A 524 -9.40 10.38 7.93
C ASP A 524 -8.20 9.42 7.88
N MET A 525 -7.76 9.05 6.67
CA MET A 525 -6.53 8.30 6.39
C MET A 525 -5.51 9.22 5.68
N PRO A 526 -4.94 10.24 6.36
CA PRO A 526 -4.09 11.23 5.71
C PRO A 526 -2.77 10.63 5.24
N SER A 527 -2.34 11.03 4.03
CA SER A 527 -0.95 10.87 3.59
C SER A 527 -0.04 11.67 4.54
N ARG A 528 1.06 11.05 4.99
CA ARG A 528 1.85 11.59 6.12
C ARG A 528 3.31 11.12 6.10
N PRO A 529 4.24 11.90 6.71
CA PRO A 529 5.61 11.46 6.91
C PRO A 529 5.70 10.27 7.85
N MET A 530 6.78 9.50 7.65
CA MET A 530 7.24 8.51 8.62
C MET A 530 7.76 9.22 9.89
N SER A 531 7.20 8.95 11.07
CA SER A 531 7.54 9.66 12.34
C SER A 531 8.07 8.76 13.47
N PHE A 532 8.71 7.64 13.14
CA PHE A 532 9.06 6.54 14.08
C PHE A 532 10.08 6.87 15.17
N ASN A 533 10.81 7.98 15.05
CA ASN A 533 11.90 8.33 15.96
C ASN A 533 11.53 9.41 16.99
N GLU A 534 10.24 9.74 17.06
CA GLU A 534 9.72 10.77 17.96
C GLU A 534 8.80 10.13 19.01
N ALA A 535 8.77 10.73 20.20
CA ALA A 535 7.82 10.32 21.21
C ALA A 535 6.47 10.96 20.90
N HIS A 536 5.42 10.14 20.82
CA HIS A 536 4.07 10.56 20.48
C HIS A 536 3.14 10.35 21.66
N LYS A 537 2.22 11.29 21.86
CA LYS A 537 1.22 11.16 22.93
C LYS A 537 -0.14 11.64 22.50
N VAL A 538 -1.14 10.79 22.72
CA VAL A 538 -2.53 11.14 22.45
C VAL A 538 -3.35 10.97 23.71
N SER A 539 -4.15 11.99 24.05
CA SER A 539 -5.08 11.91 25.17
C SER A 539 -6.44 12.45 24.79
N ALA A 540 -7.48 11.67 25.03
CA ALA A 540 -8.87 12.06 24.80
C ALA A 540 -9.73 11.59 25.97
N LYS A 541 -10.44 12.49 26.65
CA LYS A 541 -11.34 12.11 27.74
C LYS A 541 -12.63 12.89 27.68
N GLY A 542 -13.74 12.19 27.49
CA GLY A 542 -15.03 12.85 27.38
C GLY A 542 -16.17 11.92 26.97
N GLN A 543 -17.23 12.55 26.51
CA GLN A 543 -18.42 11.91 25.99
C GLN A 543 -18.44 12.13 24.48
N LEU A 544 -18.45 11.05 23.69
CA LEU A 544 -18.65 11.17 22.25
C LEU A 544 -20.10 11.63 22.01
N VAL A 545 -20.27 12.63 21.15
CA VAL A 545 -21.57 13.20 20.77
C VAL A 545 -21.69 13.16 19.25
N ASN A 546 -22.73 12.47 18.79
CA ASN A 546 -23.19 12.45 17.41
C ASN A 546 -24.59 13.11 17.31
N ASP A 547 -25.19 13.09 16.12
CA ASP A 547 -26.52 13.67 15.86
C ASP A 547 -27.65 13.06 16.72
N LYS A 548 -27.42 11.91 17.39
CA LYS A 548 -28.37 11.26 18.31
C LYS A 548 -28.22 11.74 19.78
N ALA A 549 -27.43 12.77 20.02
CA ALA A 549 -27.24 13.48 21.29
C ALA A 549 -26.54 12.71 22.44
N HIS A 550 -26.33 11.39 22.36
CA HIS A 550 -25.61 10.60 23.37
C HIS A 550 -24.81 9.46 22.71
N GLY A 551 -23.49 9.41 22.90
CA GLY A 551 -22.61 8.33 22.41
C GLY A 551 -21.91 7.55 23.53
N PRO A 552 -20.81 6.83 23.27
CA PRO A 552 -20.00 6.20 24.32
C PRO A 552 -19.15 7.21 25.10
N LYS A 553 -18.88 6.91 26.37
CA LYS A 553 -17.81 7.59 27.13
C LYS A 553 -16.47 7.03 26.71
N VAL A 554 -15.53 7.92 26.43
CA VAL A 554 -14.22 7.59 25.89
C VAL A 554 -13.14 8.14 26.82
N ASN A 555 -12.17 7.32 27.15
CA ASN A 555 -10.95 7.70 27.86
C ASN A 555 -9.76 7.01 27.17
N ILE A 556 -8.98 7.81 26.47
CA ILE A 556 -7.82 7.44 25.66
C ILE A 556 -6.62 8.12 26.27
N MET A 557 -5.59 7.32 26.51
CA MET A 557 -4.25 7.80 26.80
C MET A 557 -3.30 6.83 26.12
N VAL A 558 -2.72 7.26 25.00
CA VAL A 558 -1.71 6.51 24.24
C VAL A 558 -0.40 7.27 24.35
N GLU A 559 0.67 6.56 24.65
CA GLU A 559 2.03 7.10 24.66
C GLU A 559 2.96 6.08 24.01
N GLN A 560 3.72 6.54 23.02
CA GLN A 560 4.78 5.78 22.37
C GLN A 560 6.07 6.56 22.54
N ASN A 561 7.06 5.99 23.24
CA ASN A 561 8.37 6.62 23.31
C ASN A 561 9.12 6.41 21.99
N ALA A 562 10.10 7.27 21.71
CA ALA A 562 11.08 7.01 20.66
C ALA A 562 11.68 5.61 20.83
N ASP A 563 11.88 4.90 19.72
CA ASP A 563 12.42 3.54 19.65
C ASP A 563 11.51 2.42 20.18
N GLN A 564 10.26 2.70 20.54
CA GLN A 564 9.29 1.66 20.89
C GLN A 564 8.44 1.27 19.67
N THR A 565 8.46 -0.02 19.32
CA THR A 565 7.62 -0.57 18.24
C THR A 565 6.15 -0.73 18.63
N GLN A 566 5.86 -0.69 19.94
CA GLN A 566 4.51 -0.77 20.49
C GLN A 566 4.24 0.36 21.50
N SER A 567 3.03 0.88 21.46
CA SER A 567 2.58 1.95 22.36
C SER A 567 2.08 1.39 23.69
N LYS A 568 2.30 2.13 24.79
CA LYS A 568 1.56 1.88 26.03
C LYS A 568 0.27 2.68 25.96
N ALA A 569 -0.88 2.04 26.12
CA ALA A 569 -2.11 2.80 26.24
C ALA A 569 -3.12 2.26 27.21
N LYS A 570 -4.01 3.17 27.56
CA LYS A 570 -5.29 2.88 28.20
C LYS A 570 -6.37 3.40 27.27
N LEU A 571 -7.05 2.48 26.59
CA LEU A 571 -8.33 2.76 25.96
C LEU A 571 -9.42 2.25 26.89
N GLN A 572 -10.37 3.11 27.23
CA GLN A 572 -11.62 2.72 27.84
C GLN A 572 -12.78 3.33 27.05
N ILE A 573 -13.62 2.46 26.50
CA ILE A 573 -14.88 2.84 25.85
C ILE A 573 -16.01 2.22 26.68
N ILE A 574 -16.93 3.06 27.14
CA ILE A 574 -18.13 2.65 27.88
C ILE A 574 -19.34 3.11 27.10
N ASP A 575 -19.98 2.17 26.42
CA ASP A 575 -21.29 2.33 25.81
C ASP A 575 -22.32 1.58 26.66
N LYS A 576 -23.10 2.35 27.44
CA LYS A 576 -24.11 1.74 28.31
C LYS A 576 -25.33 1.27 27.52
N GLU A 577 -25.61 1.87 26.38
CA GLU A 577 -26.80 1.57 25.57
C GLU A 577 -26.61 0.23 24.86
N ASN A 578 -25.43 0.00 24.30
CA ASN A 578 -25.07 -1.26 23.64
C ASN A 578 -24.38 -2.27 24.57
N ASN A 579 -24.27 -1.95 25.87
CA ASN A 579 -23.61 -2.77 26.89
C ASN A 579 -22.15 -3.14 26.52
N VAL A 580 -21.44 -2.24 25.85
CA VAL A 580 -20.03 -2.40 25.46
C VAL A 580 -19.14 -1.74 26.51
N HIS A 581 -18.22 -2.52 27.06
CA HIS A 581 -17.14 -2.02 27.91
C HIS A 581 -15.83 -2.58 27.37
N ILE A 582 -15.05 -1.73 26.72
CA ILE A 582 -13.73 -2.05 26.17
C ILE A 582 -12.67 -1.52 27.13
N LYS A 583 -11.66 -2.34 27.40
CA LYS A 583 -10.43 -1.95 28.08
C LYS A 583 -9.25 -2.51 27.29
N LEU A 584 -8.36 -1.64 26.85
CA LEU A 584 -7.05 -2.03 26.31
C LEU A 584 -5.97 -1.61 27.29
N ASP A 585 -5.07 -2.54 27.57
CA ASP A 585 -3.85 -2.29 28.32
C ASP A 585 -2.59 -2.38 27.42
N GLU A 586 -2.70 -3.00 26.23
CA GLU A 586 -1.66 -3.12 25.21
C GLU A 586 -2.23 -2.69 23.84
N LEU A 587 -1.44 -1.99 23.03
CA LEU A 587 -1.83 -1.51 21.69
C LEU A 587 -0.88 -2.04 20.62
N GLY A 588 -1.38 -1.96 19.38
CA GLY A 588 -0.53 -1.90 18.21
C GLY A 588 0.14 -0.53 18.05
N PHE A 589 0.17 -0.06 16.81
CA PHE A 589 1.02 1.03 16.36
C PHE A 589 0.31 2.39 16.46
N LEU A 590 0.97 3.42 17.03
CA LEU A 590 0.45 4.79 17.07
C LEU A 590 1.05 5.60 15.91
N GLN A 591 0.17 6.29 15.20
CA GLN A 591 0.48 7.11 14.03
C GLN A 591 -0.01 8.51 14.31
N THR A 592 0.76 9.53 13.97
CA THR A 592 0.44 10.94 14.23
C THR A 592 0.75 11.80 13.01
N TYR A 593 -0.03 12.85 12.81
CA TYR A 593 0.18 13.86 11.78
C TYR A 593 -0.62 15.13 12.08
N LYS A 594 0.04 16.26 12.39
CA LYS A 594 -0.61 17.60 12.51
C LYS A 594 -1.99 17.60 13.21
N GLY A 595 -2.06 17.21 14.49
CA GLY A 595 -3.32 17.17 15.24
C GLY A 595 -4.22 15.96 14.94
N TRP A 596 -3.81 15.09 14.00
CA TRP A 596 -4.43 13.80 13.73
C TRP A 596 -3.61 12.67 14.35
N ALA A 597 -4.29 11.61 14.78
CA ALA A 597 -3.67 10.37 15.20
C ALA A 597 -4.51 9.13 14.88
N SER A 598 -3.86 7.99 14.69
CA SER A 598 -4.52 6.69 14.57
C SER A 598 -3.75 5.60 15.29
N PHE A 599 -4.46 4.62 15.85
CA PHE A 599 -3.84 3.44 16.41
C PHE A 599 -4.74 2.21 16.34
N THR A 600 -4.10 1.04 16.31
CA THR A 600 -4.77 -0.27 16.33
C THR A 600 -4.58 -0.98 17.68
N GLY A 601 -5.38 -2.01 17.93
CA GLY A 601 -5.21 -2.92 19.06
C GLY A 601 -6.23 -4.05 19.04
N THR A 602 -6.24 -4.93 20.06
CA THR A 602 -7.24 -6.01 20.17
C THR A 602 -7.99 -5.99 21.49
N VAL A 603 -9.33 -6.00 21.44
CA VAL A 603 -10.20 -5.86 22.61
C VAL A 603 -10.99 -7.12 22.86
N LYS A 604 -11.11 -7.55 24.12
CA LYS A 604 -12.06 -8.60 24.51
C LYS A 604 -13.41 -7.99 24.88
N LEU A 605 -14.46 -8.36 24.15
CA LEU A 605 -15.81 -7.91 24.46
C LEU A 605 -16.36 -8.66 25.68
N LYS A 606 -17.09 -7.97 26.56
CA LYS A 606 -17.54 -8.50 27.86
C LYS A 606 -18.38 -9.78 27.78
N HIS A 607 -19.08 -10.00 26.65
CA HIS A 607 -19.94 -11.17 26.40
C HIS A 607 -19.37 -12.13 25.35
N SER A 608 -18.12 -11.93 24.92
CA SER A 608 -17.44 -12.78 23.95
C SER A 608 -16.15 -13.32 24.55
N GLU A 609 -15.85 -14.59 24.28
CA GLU A 609 -14.54 -15.14 24.59
C GLU A 609 -13.47 -14.69 23.58
N LYS A 610 -13.90 -14.21 22.40
CA LYS A 610 -13.02 -13.72 21.32
C LYS A 610 -12.56 -12.28 21.55
N SER A 611 -11.30 -12.00 21.20
CA SER A 611 -10.86 -10.63 20.98
C SER A 611 -11.16 -10.18 19.56
N VAL A 612 -11.46 -8.91 19.36
CA VAL A 612 -11.72 -8.29 18.06
C VAL A 612 -10.76 -7.12 17.85
N PRO A 613 -10.37 -6.79 16.60
CA PRO A 613 -9.52 -5.64 16.32
C PRO A 613 -10.24 -4.33 16.67
N VAL A 614 -9.49 -3.33 17.08
CA VAL A 614 -9.95 -1.95 17.14
C VAL A 614 -9.05 -1.07 16.27
N LEU A 615 -9.68 -0.14 15.56
CA LEU A 615 -9.01 0.98 14.91
C LEU A 615 -9.62 2.26 15.47
N VAL A 616 -8.77 3.14 15.97
CA VAL A 616 -9.17 4.46 16.44
C VAL A 616 -8.50 5.51 15.57
N THR A 617 -9.28 6.50 15.14
CA THR A 617 -8.79 7.70 14.49
C THR A 617 -9.26 8.91 15.28
N ILE A 618 -8.36 9.86 15.50
CA ILE A 618 -8.57 11.07 16.28
C ILE A 618 -8.11 12.24 15.43
N ASP A 619 -8.89 13.29 15.41
CA ASP A 619 -8.62 14.48 14.63
C ASP A 619 -8.97 15.71 15.47
N GLU A 620 -8.01 16.59 15.73
CA GLU A 620 -8.27 17.85 16.44
C GLU A 620 -9.10 18.82 15.57
N GLU A 621 -8.97 18.72 14.25
CA GLU A 621 -9.68 19.56 13.29
C GLU A 621 -10.02 18.77 12.02
N ASP A 622 -11.21 18.16 12.03
CA ASP A 622 -11.73 17.44 10.88
C ASP A 622 -11.88 18.35 9.64
N PRO A 623 -11.34 17.97 8.47
CA PRO A 623 -11.21 18.87 7.32
C PRO A 623 -12.55 19.24 6.66
N PHE A 624 -13.62 18.48 6.92
CA PHE A 624 -14.94 18.75 6.36
C PHE A 624 -15.84 19.53 7.32
N THR A 625 -15.69 19.32 8.63
CA THR A 625 -16.56 19.92 9.65
C THR A 625 -15.91 21.03 10.46
N GLY A 626 -14.57 21.14 10.47
CA GLY A 626 -13.80 22.09 11.26
C GLY A 626 -13.90 21.85 12.77
N LYS A 627 -14.23 20.62 13.18
CA LYS A 627 -14.45 20.23 14.58
C LYS A 627 -13.56 19.06 14.94
N GLU A 628 -13.29 18.88 16.23
CA GLU A 628 -12.66 17.66 16.72
C GLU A 628 -13.52 16.43 16.37
N ALA A 629 -12.88 15.35 15.93
CA ALA A 629 -13.55 14.11 15.58
C ALA A 629 -12.81 12.90 16.17
N ILE A 630 -13.58 11.96 16.72
CA ILE A 630 -13.07 10.65 17.10
C ILE A 630 -13.91 9.59 16.38
N ARG A 631 -13.22 8.71 15.66
CA ARG A 631 -13.78 7.55 14.97
C ARG A 631 -13.20 6.29 15.60
N ILE A 632 -14.06 5.33 15.91
CA ILE A 632 -13.70 4.08 16.57
C ILE A 632 -14.42 2.97 15.84
N LYS A 633 -13.67 2.04 15.26
CA LYS A 633 -14.17 0.80 14.67
C LYS A 633 -13.72 -0.36 15.56
N VAL A 634 -14.66 -1.14 16.08
CA VAL A 634 -14.38 -2.32 16.92
C VAL A 634 -15.00 -3.54 16.26
N GLY A 635 -14.14 -4.41 15.71
CA GLY A 635 -14.57 -5.49 14.83
C GLY A 635 -15.42 -4.97 13.67
N GLU A 636 -16.37 -5.79 13.24
CA GLU A 636 -17.37 -5.41 12.22
C GLU A 636 -18.63 -4.82 12.85
N ASP A 637 -18.89 -5.11 14.12
CA ASP A 637 -20.19 -4.88 14.77
C ASP A 637 -20.38 -3.47 15.33
N TYR A 638 -19.30 -2.77 15.70
CA TYR A 638 -19.40 -1.48 16.37
C TYR A 638 -18.59 -0.41 15.66
N GLN A 639 -19.28 0.65 15.24
CA GLN A 639 -18.68 1.85 14.68
C GLN A 639 -19.22 3.07 15.41
N TYR A 640 -18.31 3.87 15.96
CA TYR A 640 -18.61 5.12 16.64
C TYR A 640 -17.91 6.25 15.92
N SER A 641 -18.62 7.35 15.70
CA SER A 641 -18.05 8.59 15.17
C SER A 641 -18.75 9.77 15.82
N GLY A 642 -18.00 10.83 16.12
CA GLY A 642 -18.57 12.06 16.65
C GLY A 642 -17.54 13.03 17.22
N THR A 643 -18.06 14.14 17.74
CA THR A 643 -17.27 15.16 18.44
C THR A 643 -17.07 14.78 19.90
N LEU A 644 -15.92 15.13 20.49
CA LEU A 644 -15.62 14.82 21.88
C LEU A 644 -16.03 15.97 22.81
N LYS A 645 -17.14 15.83 23.54
CA LYS A 645 -17.42 16.74 24.66
C LYS A 645 -16.47 16.45 25.82
N GLY A 646 -15.27 17.05 25.82
CA GLY A 646 -14.20 16.70 26.73
C GLY A 646 -12.90 17.47 26.52
N LYS A 647 -11.77 16.80 26.80
CA LYS A 647 -10.43 17.28 26.45
C LYS A 647 -9.83 16.33 25.43
N LEU A 648 -9.35 16.88 24.32
CA LEU A 648 -8.56 16.20 23.31
C LEU A 648 -7.19 16.87 23.19
N LYS A 649 -6.15 16.07 23.00
CA LYS A 649 -4.79 16.53 22.70
C LYS A 649 -4.01 15.46 21.95
N VAL A 650 -3.41 15.84 20.82
CA VAL A 650 -2.43 15.07 20.05
C VAL A 650 -1.10 15.83 20.13
N ASP A 651 -0.15 15.27 20.87
CA ASP A 651 1.21 15.79 21.08
C ASP A 651 2.24 15.03 20.24
#